data_AF-A0A4T0MAB5-F1
#
_entry.id   AF-A0A4T0MAB5-F1
#
_cell.length_a   1.000
_cell.length_b   1.000
_cell.length_c   1.000
_cell.angle_alpha   90.00
_cell.angle_beta   90.00
_cell.angle_gamma   90.00
#
_symmetry.space_group_name_H-M   'P 1'
#
loop_
_entity.id
_entity.type
_entity.pdbx_description
1 polymer ?
#
loop_
_entity_poly.entity_id
_entity_poly.type
_entity_poly.pdbx_seq_one_letter_code
_entity_poly.pdbx_strand_id
1 'polypeptide(L)'
;MDQKKRKLDDDGNSDLDNDNALLEQFRKEAIWRQMREYKRQYEHSLNRLQDLESKSNSLQSSLSSVEVCWNELIDVLQLVIVPSSSIQSNDALKDFLEYSNSEDLALLNSALSVRSGATKELIGSVLTTATRNQSPDAVHLQKQAHMYQQQSNSYKQELRLTRLQLDDCKSQWESTRDKLLNAEKQVDRVKSSLISKIHQETKPISSDSPIPQPKTDSVDQIKSEPSQAPSPVRETPQPPPPPGPTKEELEDARKLAMQRMTESVELRAEKIKLSQEVDSLRVTLRRPNDEAILESGLYRDLQQQIGHFQSDADTAKIKYNKLQKEFEGIFTSRREFEDRLKADANSQLDAALQKLQVKEADINRLRGQREELNSELNVRRTKDSTKLQHIEQTQQLSESRLERIRCLNSEIQRLKGRIAAGYGNENVYRAIMGDSVTEEDLNITIRLDTQLKTANEEIEALKSQISNLQSGGDLHVRLEQVETKLQSYEKAFSDPADPEVQNLVNQINKKDERIKTLELQNVESETTSNAIYGEIERLSKAWEVLDEQNRSKIFDLQHLEEKVSRLMTEKAKSDNKYFAAMRAKDAVDIERKTALRTHEKQSKTIERLVDTEKQLQQQISIHEKELMVYSSKTKALEDKVFTTERELSSARLLADESKRRLMEVSTKLNERHVMYEDERAAKKRLEEDNTKLRSDLQRIPHNQPVSSGAMNGIHNAKEENLQRERDQLFVSLSNRLLVGIFNKTTVLTSLFNLLPELDSVAKALGLNFKRPSDDSVDLTSSCLVVELETDEQARLLASRCVLIKYIIRLLADGSTYEELHDNNKKAEYLWDQYKDSTFSVNVEAAYISLPREKRTAIIEQFSYMQLRGKVRCKNPEVQFEVYEEHKAIDNDPAIDHFNKQRVLHRVYFGTFLADGQRGLISKFDVKKRKYFGNTSMESEVTVLMANQALARKGTLVWDPFAGTGSMLYLCAFFGSYVMGSDLDGRQMRGQANKQNKGHPDSRSGGIIAAAKDYGVLDKFLDLFTADVTRIGWRLGGTLDAIVTDPPYGVRAGAKRIGLKEGAKSKESYSNQLIPPVQDYDLSHLAADLVVMSAYLLKKGGRLVYFLPTVNEEYKETDVPTCQGMRIIANSVQDFGKWSRRLITMEKVEDVETTESLQTILSNLDINKGSENVSHAKFREKFFKAFK
;
A
#
# COMPACT_ATOMS: atom_id res chain seq x y z
N MET A 1 37.40 48.61 -12.03
CA MET A 1 38.28 48.40 -13.18
C MET A 1 37.43 48.03 -14.39
N ASP A 2 37.63 48.81 -15.45
CA ASP A 2 37.49 48.50 -16.88
C ASP A 2 36.20 47.93 -17.50
N GLN A 3 35.48 48.89 -18.12
CA GLN A 3 35.33 49.06 -19.58
C GLN A 3 34.59 48.03 -20.45
N LYS A 4 33.67 48.63 -21.23
CA LYS A 4 33.27 48.33 -22.62
C LYS A 4 32.35 47.10 -22.79
N LYS A 5 31.24 47.17 -23.53
CA LYS A 5 30.99 47.92 -24.79
C LYS A 5 29.50 47.80 -25.18
N ARG A 6 28.88 48.91 -25.59
CA ARG A 6 27.98 49.11 -26.77
C ARG A 6 26.74 49.97 -26.43
N LYS A 7 26.80 51.22 -26.89
CA LYS A 7 25.65 52.05 -27.26
C LYS A 7 25.02 51.47 -28.53
N LEU A 8 23.70 51.52 -28.64
CA LEU A 8 22.95 52.16 -29.74
C LEU A 8 21.43 52.05 -29.44
N ASP A 9 20.81 53.22 -29.41
CA ASP A 9 19.43 53.60 -29.78
C ASP A 9 18.22 52.87 -29.16
N ASP A 10 17.40 53.60 -28.38
CA ASP A 10 15.98 53.84 -28.75
C ASP A 10 15.33 54.92 -27.85
N ASP A 11 14.81 55.97 -28.49
CA ASP A 11 14.18 57.15 -27.88
C ASP A 11 12.66 56.90 -27.67
N GLY A 12 12.29 55.92 -26.84
CA GLY A 12 10.90 55.43 -26.78
C GLY A 12 10.39 54.93 -25.42
N ASN A 13 10.91 55.41 -24.28
CA ASN A 13 10.70 54.73 -22.99
C ASN A 13 10.08 55.55 -21.83
N SER A 14 9.47 56.73 -22.07
CA SER A 14 8.90 57.52 -20.96
C SER A 14 7.58 56.99 -20.40
N ASP A 15 6.78 56.25 -21.18
CA ASP A 15 5.47 55.75 -20.74
C ASP A 15 5.60 54.41 -19.97
N LEU A 16 6.62 53.62 -20.28
CA LEU A 16 6.90 52.33 -19.63
C LEU A 16 7.41 52.49 -18.19
N ASP A 17 8.10 53.59 -17.87
CA ASP A 17 8.58 53.87 -16.52
C ASP A 17 7.45 54.30 -15.58
N ASN A 18 6.41 54.96 -16.09
CA ASN A 18 5.22 55.35 -15.32
C ASN A 18 4.32 54.15 -15.01
N ASP A 19 4.13 53.26 -15.99
CA ASP A 19 3.38 52.01 -15.81
C ASP A 19 4.09 51.06 -14.84
N ASN A 20 5.43 51.01 -14.88
CA ASN A 20 6.21 50.25 -13.91
C ASN A 20 6.08 50.82 -12.48
N ALA A 21 6.02 52.14 -12.31
CA ALA A 21 5.80 52.77 -11.01
C ALA A 21 4.39 52.48 -10.45
N LEU A 22 3.36 52.48 -11.31
CA LEU A 22 1.98 52.11 -10.96
C LEU A 22 1.86 50.63 -10.59
N LEU A 23 2.56 49.76 -11.34
CA LEU A 23 2.64 48.33 -11.06
C LEU A 23 3.36 48.05 -9.73
N GLU A 24 4.43 48.79 -9.41
CA GLU A 24 5.10 48.69 -8.13
C GLU A 24 4.23 49.15 -6.96
N GLN A 25 3.47 50.25 -7.13
CA GLN A 25 2.51 50.70 -6.12
C GLN A 25 1.41 49.66 -5.90
N PHE A 26 0.90 49.05 -6.98
CA PHE A 26 -0.07 47.95 -6.89
C PHE A 26 0.50 46.73 -6.14
N ARG A 27 1.75 46.35 -6.41
CA ARG A 27 2.46 45.27 -5.70
C ARG A 27 2.61 45.58 -4.20
N LYS A 28 3.03 46.80 -3.86
CA LYS A 28 3.16 47.26 -2.45
C LYS A 28 1.81 47.24 -1.72
N GLU A 29 0.74 47.67 -2.38
CA GLU A 29 -0.60 47.66 -1.81
C GLU A 29 -1.18 46.24 -1.66
N ALA A 30 -0.86 45.33 -2.60
CA ALA A 30 -1.23 43.91 -2.48
C ALA A 30 -0.53 43.22 -1.30
N ILE A 31 0.78 43.47 -1.12
CA ILE A 31 1.53 42.99 0.04
C ILE A 31 0.93 43.54 1.35
N TRP A 32 0.56 44.82 1.37
CA TRP A 32 -0.06 45.43 2.55
C TRP A 32 -1.42 44.82 2.90
N ARG A 33 -2.27 44.49 1.91
CA ARG A 33 -3.53 43.75 2.14
C ARG A 33 -3.28 42.36 2.71
N GLN A 34 -2.24 41.66 2.23
CA GLN A 34 -1.86 40.34 2.74
C GLN A 34 -1.30 40.40 4.17
N MET A 35 -0.51 41.43 4.50
CA MET A 35 -0.02 41.63 5.87
C MET A 35 -1.15 41.95 6.85
N ARG A 36 -2.20 42.66 6.40
CA ARG A 36 -3.41 42.92 7.21
C ARG A 36 -4.19 41.63 7.51
N GLU A 37 -4.31 40.76 6.52
CA GLU A 37 -4.90 39.43 6.68
C GLU A 37 -4.13 38.61 7.72
N TYR A 38 -2.79 38.58 7.64
CA TYR A 38 -1.97 37.89 8.65
C TYR A 38 -2.12 38.50 10.04
N LYS A 39 -2.25 39.83 10.16
CA LYS A 39 -2.52 40.48 11.45
C LYS A 39 -3.85 40.05 12.05
N ARG A 40 -4.93 39.95 11.25
CA ARG A 40 -6.24 39.48 11.73
C ARG A 40 -6.21 38.01 12.12
N GLN A 41 -5.53 37.16 11.34
CA GLN A 41 -5.35 35.75 11.68
C GLN A 41 -4.59 35.59 13.01
N TYR A 42 -3.60 36.44 13.26
CA TYR A 42 -2.89 36.49 14.54
C TYR A 42 -3.82 36.90 15.69
N GLU A 43 -4.59 37.99 15.55
CA GLU A 43 -5.56 38.43 16.57
C GLU A 43 -6.63 37.37 16.86
N HIS A 44 -7.15 36.69 15.83
CA HIS A 44 -8.08 35.56 16.00
C HIS A 44 -7.45 34.38 16.71
N SER A 45 -6.19 34.04 16.40
CA SER A 45 -5.48 32.97 17.08
C SER A 45 -5.25 33.31 18.56
N LEU A 46 -4.97 34.58 18.87
CA LEU A 46 -4.80 35.07 20.23
C LEU A 46 -6.10 34.99 21.03
N ASN A 47 -7.22 35.45 20.46
CA ASN A 47 -8.54 35.35 21.10
C ASN A 47 -8.97 33.90 21.30
N ARG A 48 -8.68 33.02 20.33
CA ARG A 48 -8.92 31.58 20.47
C ARG A 48 -8.10 30.97 21.60
N LEU A 49 -6.87 31.42 21.79
CA LEU A 49 -6.00 30.97 22.87
C LEU A 49 -6.59 31.40 24.23
N GLN A 50 -7.05 32.65 24.35
CA GLN A 50 -7.72 33.16 25.55
C GLN A 50 -9.06 32.45 25.85
N ASP A 51 -9.85 32.12 24.82
CA ASP A 51 -11.08 31.33 24.96
C ASP A 51 -10.80 29.89 25.40
N LEU A 52 -9.71 29.29 24.91
CA LEU A 52 -9.30 27.95 25.32
C LEU A 52 -8.76 27.95 26.75
N GLU A 53 -8.01 28.98 27.14
CA GLU A 53 -7.54 29.16 28.52
C GLU A 53 -8.71 29.34 29.50
N SER A 54 -9.70 30.18 29.16
CA SER A 54 -10.88 30.36 30.02
C SER A 54 -11.72 29.08 30.14
N LYS A 55 -11.88 28.32 29.05
CA LYS A 55 -12.53 27.00 29.07
C LYS A 55 -11.73 25.98 29.87
N SER A 56 -10.41 25.97 29.75
CA SER A 56 -9.53 25.12 30.56
C SER A 56 -9.71 25.41 32.05
N ASN A 57 -9.73 26.70 32.43
CA ASN A 57 -9.94 27.12 33.82
C ASN A 57 -11.34 26.74 34.34
N SER A 58 -12.38 26.86 33.51
CA SER A 58 -13.74 26.43 33.86
C SER A 58 -13.85 24.91 34.05
N LEU A 59 -13.19 24.13 33.18
CA LEU A 59 -13.15 22.67 33.28
C LEU A 59 -12.34 22.21 34.49
N GLN A 60 -11.23 22.88 34.81
CA GLN A 60 -10.44 22.61 36.00
C GLN A 60 -11.25 22.87 37.29
N SER A 61 -12.00 23.97 37.33
CA SER A 61 -12.93 24.29 38.44
C SER A 61 -14.10 23.29 38.55
N SER A 62 -14.60 22.82 37.40
CA SER A 62 -15.65 21.79 37.38
C SER A 62 -15.11 20.44 37.86
N LEU A 63 -13.88 20.08 37.48
CA LEU A 63 -13.26 18.81 37.87
C LEU A 63 -12.92 18.77 39.36
N SER A 64 -12.43 19.89 39.93
CA SER A 64 -12.20 19.99 41.38
C SER A 64 -13.51 19.91 42.17
N SER A 65 -14.60 20.50 41.66
CA SER A 65 -15.93 20.38 42.28
C SER A 65 -16.43 18.93 42.29
N VAL A 66 -16.22 18.19 41.20
CA VAL A 66 -16.55 16.76 41.10
C VAL A 66 -15.71 15.92 42.08
N GLU A 67 -14.44 16.26 42.28
CA GLU A 67 -13.56 15.59 43.24
C GLU A 67 -14.04 15.78 44.68
N VAL A 68 -14.45 17.00 45.05
CA VAL A 68 -15.02 17.29 46.38
C VAL A 68 -16.31 16.49 46.62
N CYS A 69 -17.26 16.54 45.69
CA CYS A 69 -18.51 15.76 45.80
C CYS A 69 -18.25 14.24 45.87
N TRP A 70 -17.22 13.76 45.18
CA TRP A 70 -16.88 12.34 45.17
C TRP A 70 -16.29 11.86 46.49
N ASN A 71 -15.41 12.67 47.09
CA ASN A 71 -14.84 12.39 48.40
C ASN A 71 -15.93 12.42 49.49
N GLU A 72 -16.84 13.41 49.45
CA GLU A 72 -18.00 13.46 50.35
C GLU A 72 -18.88 12.19 50.24
N LEU A 73 -19.09 11.67 49.03
CA LEU A 73 -19.88 10.45 48.81
C LEU A 73 -19.19 9.20 49.38
N ILE A 74 -17.86 9.10 49.26
CA ILE A 74 -17.09 8.00 49.86
C ILE A 74 -17.16 8.09 51.39
N ASP A 75 -17.00 9.28 51.97
CA ASP A 75 -17.06 9.49 53.42
C ASP A 75 -18.45 9.10 53.99
N VAL A 76 -19.53 9.47 53.30
CA VAL A 76 -20.89 9.07 53.68
C VAL A 76 -21.08 7.55 53.59
N LEU A 77 -20.56 6.90 52.56
CA LEU A 77 -20.66 5.44 52.41
C LEU A 77 -19.83 4.69 53.47
N GLN A 78 -18.67 5.22 53.88
CA GLN A 78 -17.87 4.65 54.97
C GLN A 78 -18.57 4.79 56.34
N LEU A 79 -19.31 5.89 56.55
CA LEU A 79 -20.07 6.15 57.78
C LEU A 79 -21.25 5.18 58.02
N VAL A 80 -21.87 4.67 56.95
CA VAL A 80 -23.11 3.87 57.03
C VAL A 80 -22.87 2.37 57.22
N ILE A 81 -21.69 1.83 56.88
CA ILE A 81 -21.52 0.38 56.63
C ILE A 81 -20.59 -0.38 57.60
N VAL A 82 -19.84 0.31 58.50
CA VAL A 82 -18.93 -0.20 59.58
C VAL A 82 -17.43 0.13 59.33
N PRO A 83 -16.66 0.58 60.34
CA PRO A 83 -15.46 1.40 60.18
C PRO A 83 -14.12 0.62 60.17
N SER A 84 -13.99 -0.45 59.38
CA SER A 84 -12.81 -1.35 59.43
C SER A 84 -12.00 -1.50 58.14
N SER A 85 -12.30 -0.75 57.07
CA SER A 85 -11.47 -0.75 55.86
C SER A 85 -10.89 0.65 55.64
N SER A 86 -9.62 0.82 56.01
CA SER A 86 -8.82 1.99 55.70
C SER A 86 -8.54 2.07 54.20
N ILE A 87 -9.50 2.55 53.41
CA ILE A 87 -9.26 2.97 52.03
C ILE A 87 -8.94 4.46 52.10
N GLN A 88 -7.67 4.79 52.01
CA GLN A 88 -7.23 6.19 51.93
C GLN A 88 -7.78 6.83 50.65
N SER A 89 -8.37 8.01 50.78
CA SER A 89 -8.68 8.89 49.66
C SER A 89 -7.38 9.22 48.93
N ASN A 90 -7.28 8.82 47.66
CA ASN A 90 -6.12 9.16 46.82
C ASN A 90 -6.43 10.45 46.05
N ASP A 91 -5.75 11.55 46.39
CA ASP A 91 -5.79 12.87 45.74
C ASP A 91 -5.09 12.90 44.36
N ALA A 92 -5.03 11.76 43.66
CA ALA A 92 -4.24 11.57 42.44
C ALA A 92 -4.73 12.39 41.23
N LEU A 93 -5.97 12.92 41.28
CA LEU A 93 -6.51 13.81 40.24
C LEU A 93 -6.11 15.28 40.45
N LYS A 94 -5.86 15.67 41.70
CA LYS A 94 -5.36 16.98 42.08
C LYS A 94 -3.91 17.18 41.61
N ASP A 95 -3.08 16.15 41.77
CA ASP A 95 -1.68 16.14 41.28
C ASP A 95 -1.60 16.24 39.74
N PHE A 96 -2.58 15.71 39.02
CA PHE A 96 -2.67 15.84 37.56
C PHE A 96 -3.02 17.27 37.12
N LEU A 97 -3.71 18.04 37.96
CA LEU A 97 -4.14 19.42 37.67
C LEU A 97 -3.03 20.46 37.92
N GLU A 98 -2.04 20.16 38.76
CA GLU A 98 -0.90 21.06 39.03
C GLU A 98 0.24 20.91 38.00
N TYR A 99 0.32 19.78 37.29
CA TYR A 99 1.37 19.48 36.30
C TYR A 99 0.79 19.08 34.94
N SER A 100 0.30 20.03 34.15
CA SER A 100 -0.11 19.74 32.78
C SER A 100 0.68 20.56 31.76
N ASN A 101 1.80 19.96 31.31
CA ASN A 101 2.26 20.09 29.92
C ASN A 101 1.60 18.96 29.11
N SER A 102 1.08 19.32 27.94
CA SER A 102 0.16 18.63 27.02
C SER A 102 0.33 17.13 26.64
N GLU A 103 1.14 16.28 27.29
CA GLU A 103 1.45 14.93 26.75
C GLU A 103 0.89 13.70 27.47
N ASP A 104 0.44 13.76 28.73
CA ASP A 104 0.16 12.52 29.48
C ASP A 104 -1.32 12.19 29.72
N LEU A 105 -2.06 11.92 28.63
CA LEU A 105 -3.37 11.23 28.68
C LEU A 105 -3.30 9.84 29.35
N ALA A 106 -2.10 9.24 29.42
CA ALA A 106 -1.87 7.96 30.07
C ALA A 106 -1.98 8.06 31.60
N LEU A 107 -1.50 9.17 32.20
CA LEU A 107 -1.55 9.39 33.64
C LEU A 107 -3.00 9.62 34.12
N LEU A 108 -3.79 10.39 33.37
CA LEU A 108 -5.22 10.57 33.68
C LEU A 108 -6.02 9.26 33.63
N ASN A 109 -5.79 8.44 32.60
CA ASN A 109 -6.46 7.14 32.49
C ASN A 109 -6.03 6.18 33.59
N SER A 110 -4.76 6.24 34.01
CA SER A 110 -4.26 5.48 35.17
C SER A 110 -4.96 5.91 36.46
N ALA A 111 -5.01 7.23 36.73
CA ALA A 111 -5.68 7.78 37.91
C ALA A 111 -7.18 7.44 37.94
N LEU A 112 -7.87 7.55 36.80
CA LEU A 112 -9.28 7.15 36.67
C LEU A 112 -9.49 5.64 36.84
N SER A 113 -8.56 4.80 36.38
CA SER A 113 -8.62 3.34 36.53
C SER A 113 -8.50 2.93 38.00
N VAL A 114 -7.51 3.50 38.70
CA VAL A 114 -7.30 3.28 40.16
C VAL A 114 -8.55 3.69 40.93
N ARG A 115 -9.12 4.86 40.63
CA ARG A 115 -10.35 5.33 41.25
C ARG A 115 -11.55 4.44 40.94
N SER A 116 -11.71 4.00 39.69
CA SER A 116 -12.80 3.09 39.32
C SER A 116 -12.68 1.73 40.03
N GLY A 117 -11.45 1.27 40.28
CA GLY A 117 -11.18 0.04 41.02
C GLY A 117 -11.69 0.14 42.46
N ALA A 118 -11.25 1.17 43.20
CA ALA A 118 -11.69 1.41 44.58
C ALA A 118 -13.22 1.57 44.69
N THR A 119 -13.84 2.24 43.71
CA THR A 119 -15.29 2.43 43.66
C THR A 119 -16.04 1.12 43.42
N LYS A 120 -15.54 0.27 42.52
CA LYS A 120 -16.15 -1.04 42.25
C LYS A 120 -16.02 -1.98 43.44
N GLU A 121 -14.95 -1.89 44.20
CA GLU A 121 -14.78 -2.66 45.44
C GLU A 121 -15.74 -2.20 46.54
N LEU A 122 -15.92 -0.88 46.73
CA LEU A 122 -16.91 -0.33 47.66
C LEU A 122 -18.35 -0.68 47.26
N ILE A 123 -18.71 -0.54 45.99
CA ILE A 123 -20.05 -0.94 45.50
C ILE A 123 -20.22 -2.46 45.61
N GLY A 124 -19.15 -3.23 45.35
CA GLY A 124 -19.14 -4.68 45.51
C GLY A 124 -19.42 -5.09 46.96
N SER A 125 -18.80 -4.42 47.94
CA SER A 125 -19.04 -4.68 49.36
C SER A 125 -20.46 -4.31 49.79
N VAL A 126 -20.99 -3.17 49.32
CA VAL A 126 -22.40 -2.77 49.50
C VAL A 126 -23.34 -3.82 48.92
N LEU A 127 -23.09 -4.28 47.69
CA LEU A 127 -23.92 -5.26 47.00
C LEU A 127 -23.88 -6.62 47.71
N THR A 128 -22.72 -7.05 48.21
CA THR A 128 -22.59 -8.28 49.00
C THR A 128 -23.28 -8.20 50.37
N THR A 129 -23.37 -6.99 50.94
CA THR A 129 -24.06 -6.77 52.22
C THR A 129 -25.58 -6.70 52.02
N ALA A 130 -26.03 -6.04 50.94
CA ALA A 130 -27.43 -5.95 50.54
C ALA A 130 -28.01 -7.30 50.07
N THR A 131 -27.20 -8.17 49.45
CA THR A 131 -27.63 -9.49 48.97
C THR A 131 -27.80 -10.54 50.08
N ARG A 132 -27.42 -10.24 51.33
CA ARG A 132 -27.58 -11.16 52.46
C ARG A 132 -29.02 -11.21 53.02
N ASN A 133 -29.87 -10.23 52.71
CA ASN A 133 -31.29 -10.22 53.09
C ASN A 133 -32.17 -10.29 51.83
N GLN A 134 -32.42 -11.51 51.34
CA GLN A 134 -33.39 -11.75 50.26
C GLN A 134 -34.82 -11.50 50.78
N SER A 135 -35.39 -10.36 50.43
CA SER A 135 -36.83 -10.06 50.51
C SER A 135 -37.36 -9.76 49.08
N PRO A 136 -38.69 -9.62 48.86
CA PRO A 136 -39.36 -9.69 47.55
C PRO A 136 -39.01 -8.57 46.55
N ASP A 137 -38.01 -7.75 46.84
CA ASP A 137 -37.64 -6.54 46.10
C ASP A 137 -36.77 -6.82 44.85
N ALA A 138 -36.26 -8.03 44.68
CA ALA A 138 -35.42 -8.41 43.54
C ALA A 138 -36.15 -8.29 42.18
N VAL A 139 -37.46 -8.54 42.13
CA VAL A 139 -38.27 -8.40 40.91
C VAL A 139 -38.55 -6.92 40.61
N HIS A 140 -38.69 -6.09 41.64
CA HIS A 140 -38.84 -4.65 41.48
C HIS A 140 -37.52 -4.02 40.99
N LEU A 141 -36.39 -4.40 41.58
CA LEU A 141 -35.05 -4.01 41.13
C LEU A 141 -34.73 -4.48 39.71
N GLN A 142 -35.18 -5.66 39.28
CA GLN A 142 -35.01 -6.13 37.91
C GLN A 142 -35.84 -5.31 36.90
N LYS A 143 -37.07 -4.92 37.27
CA LYS A 143 -37.89 -3.99 36.47
C LYS A 143 -37.27 -2.59 36.43
N GLN A 144 -36.73 -2.12 37.56
CA GLN A 144 -36.08 -0.82 37.65
C GLN A 144 -34.77 -0.80 36.85
N ALA A 145 -33.99 -1.87 36.87
CA ALA A 145 -32.80 -2.03 36.04
C ALA A 145 -33.14 -2.03 34.54
N HIS A 146 -34.22 -2.71 34.14
CA HIS A 146 -34.69 -2.67 32.75
C HIS A 146 -35.18 -1.27 32.33
N MET A 147 -35.86 -0.55 33.22
CA MET A 147 -36.29 0.84 33.00
C MET A 147 -35.08 1.78 32.88
N TYR A 148 -34.10 1.69 33.77
CA TYR A 148 -32.87 2.49 33.69
C TYR A 148 -32.02 2.13 32.46
N GLN A 149 -32.06 0.88 32.00
CA GLN A 149 -31.41 0.47 30.75
C GLN A 149 -32.11 1.06 29.52
N GLN A 150 -33.45 1.15 29.53
CA GLN A 150 -34.20 1.88 28.51
C GLN A 150 -33.89 3.38 28.52
N GLN A 151 -33.84 4.02 29.70
CA GLN A 151 -33.48 5.44 29.84
C GLN A 151 -32.02 5.71 29.42
N SER A 152 -31.09 4.81 29.75
CA SER A 152 -29.70 4.89 29.27
C SER A 152 -29.62 4.84 27.75
N ASN A 153 -30.45 4.00 27.12
CA ASN A 153 -30.52 3.91 25.67
C ASN A 153 -31.17 5.16 25.04
N SER A 154 -32.19 5.76 25.66
CA SER A 154 -32.78 7.02 25.18
C SER A 154 -31.78 8.17 25.29
N TYR A 155 -31.08 8.30 26.42
CA TYR A 155 -30.03 9.32 26.57
C TYR A 155 -28.86 9.12 25.60
N LYS A 156 -28.49 7.88 25.28
CA LYS A 156 -27.49 7.61 24.21
C LYS A 156 -27.98 8.03 22.83
N GLN A 157 -29.27 7.89 22.54
CA GLN A 157 -29.87 8.37 21.30
C GLN A 157 -29.91 9.90 21.25
N GLU A 158 -30.31 10.56 22.34
CA GLU A 158 -30.28 12.03 22.47
C GLU A 158 -28.84 12.57 22.35
N LEU A 159 -27.87 11.89 22.95
CA LEU A 159 -26.46 12.27 22.87
C LEU A 159 -25.91 12.09 21.44
N ARG A 160 -26.43 11.11 20.69
CA ARG A 160 -26.12 10.95 19.26
C ARG A 160 -26.75 12.06 18.42
N LEU A 161 -27.99 12.45 18.71
CA LEU A 161 -28.68 13.54 18.03
C LEU A 161 -28.01 14.90 18.31
N THR A 162 -27.66 15.19 19.56
CA THR A 162 -26.94 16.43 19.93
C THR A 162 -25.53 16.49 19.35
N ARG A 163 -24.84 15.35 19.20
CA ARG A 163 -23.57 15.30 18.45
C ARG A 163 -23.74 15.61 16.97
N LEU A 164 -24.79 15.07 16.34
CA LEU A 164 -25.11 15.41 14.94
C LEU A 164 -25.46 16.89 14.78
N GLN A 165 -26.23 17.45 15.73
CA GLN A 165 -26.53 18.89 15.76
C GLN A 165 -25.26 19.72 15.96
N LEU A 166 -24.34 19.29 16.81
CA LEU A 166 -23.06 19.96 17.02
C LEU A 166 -22.22 19.97 15.73
N ASP A 167 -22.19 18.85 15.00
CA ASP A 167 -21.46 18.76 13.74
C ASP A 167 -22.11 19.60 12.62
N ASP A 168 -23.44 19.69 12.59
CA ASP A 168 -24.15 20.59 11.68
C ASP A 168 -23.90 22.07 12.04
N CYS A 169 -23.98 22.45 13.33
CA CYS A 169 -23.64 23.78 13.79
C CYS A 169 -22.18 24.16 13.50
N LYS A 170 -21.23 23.21 13.59
CA LYS A 170 -19.83 23.44 13.17
C LYS A 170 -19.72 23.70 11.67
N SER A 171 -20.40 22.89 10.84
CA SER A 171 -20.42 23.09 9.38
C SER A 171 -21.02 24.47 9.01
N GLN A 172 -22.11 24.86 9.68
CA GLN A 172 -22.70 26.19 9.52
C GLN A 172 -21.76 27.31 9.99
N TRP A 173 -21.03 27.12 11.10
CA TRP A 173 -20.02 28.06 11.58
C TRP A 173 -18.86 28.22 10.58
N GLU A 174 -18.36 27.11 10.00
CA GLU A 174 -17.31 27.15 8.98
C GLU A 174 -17.79 27.88 7.71
N SER A 175 -19.02 27.62 7.27
CA SER A 175 -19.63 28.31 6.13
C SER A 175 -19.82 29.81 6.38
N THR A 176 -20.28 30.20 7.57
CA THR A 176 -20.46 31.61 7.94
C THR A 176 -19.14 32.33 8.11
N ARG A 177 -18.11 31.66 8.66
CA ARG A 177 -16.73 32.17 8.73
C ARG A 177 -16.16 32.46 7.34
N ASP A 178 -16.33 31.55 6.39
CA ASP A 178 -15.83 31.73 5.03
C ASP A 178 -16.57 32.86 4.30
N LYS A 179 -17.86 33.04 4.57
CA LYS A 179 -18.64 34.21 4.09
C LYS A 179 -18.16 35.52 4.69
N LEU A 180 -17.88 35.57 6.00
CA LEU A 180 -17.36 36.74 6.69
C LEU A 180 -15.98 37.14 6.14
N LEU A 181 -15.08 36.18 5.97
CA LEU A 181 -13.74 36.40 5.40
C LEU A 181 -13.82 36.92 3.96
N ASN A 182 -14.79 36.45 3.17
CA ASN A 182 -15.02 36.97 1.83
C ASN A 182 -15.61 38.40 1.83
N ALA A 183 -16.52 38.72 2.75
CA ALA A 183 -17.05 40.07 2.89
C ALA A 183 -15.97 41.07 3.34
N GLU A 184 -15.09 40.68 4.26
CA GLU A 184 -13.95 41.52 4.70
C GLU A 184 -12.95 41.77 3.58
N LYS A 185 -12.67 40.76 2.74
CA LYS A 185 -11.86 40.93 1.52
C LYS A 185 -12.49 41.92 0.55
N GLN A 186 -13.82 41.99 0.46
CA GLN A 186 -14.51 42.99 -0.36
C GLN A 186 -14.40 44.39 0.24
N VAL A 187 -14.50 44.53 1.56
CA VAL A 187 -14.31 45.81 2.26
C VAL A 187 -12.87 46.34 2.07
N ASP A 188 -11.86 45.47 2.14
CA ASP A 188 -10.46 45.86 1.91
C ASP A 188 -10.18 46.23 0.44
N ARG A 189 -10.95 45.69 -0.51
CA ARG A 189 -10.91 46.11 -1.93
C ARG A 189 -11.53 47.48 -2.13
N VAL A 190 -12.64 47.76 -1.46
CA VAL A 190 -13.33 49.07 -1.55
C VAL A 190 -12.53 50.19 -0.87
N LYS A 191 -11.80 49.88 0.21
CA LYS A 191 -10.92 50.84 0.91
C LYS A 191 -9.63 51.16 0.15
N SER A 192 -9.32 50.43 -0.94
CA SER A 192 -8.14 50.64 -1.77
C SER A 192 -8.42 51.73 -2.82
N SER A 193 -7.70 52.84 -2.73
CA SER A 193 -7.89 54.01 -3.59
C SER A 193 -7.43 53.78 -5.04
N LEU A 194 -6.49 52.85 -5.28
CA LEU A 194 -6.02 52.49 -6.62
C LEU A 194 -7.01 51.61 -7.39
N ILE A 195 -7.63 50.64 -6.71
CA ILE A 195 -8.63 49.75 -7.32
C ILE A 195 -9.89 50.54 -7.72
N SER A 196 -10.23 51.58 -6.94
CA SER A 196 -11.32 52.50 -7.26
C SER A 196 -11.01 53.40 -8.47
N LYS A 197 -9.75 53.83 -8.65
CA LYS A 197 -9.31 54.60 -9.82
C LYS A 197 -9.32 53.76 -11.11
N ILE A 198 -8.87 52.50 -11.04
CA ILE A 198 -8.90 51.56 -12.18
C ILE A 198 -10.34 51.23 -12.59
N HIS A 199 -11.28 51.16 -11.63
CA HIS A 199 -12.72 51.01 -11.95
C HIS A 199 -13.37 52.30 -12.50
N GLN A 200 -12.79 53.48 -12.26
CA GLN A 200 -13.27 54.74 -12.82
C GLN A 200 -12.84 54.94 -14.28
N GLU A 201 -11.69 54.40 -14.70
CA GLU A 201 -11.19 54.51 -16.09
C GLU A 201 -11.97 53.65 -17.09
N THR A 202 -12.79 52.70 -16.63
CA THR A 202 -13.74 51.94 -17.45
C THR A 202 -15.16 52.45 -17.29
N LYS A 203 -15.50 53.59 -17.93
CA LYS A 203 -16.88 53.95 -18.27
C LYS A 203 -16.98 54.61 -19.66
N PRO A 204 -17.95 54.23 -20.50
CA PRO A 204 -18.34 54.97 -21.70
C PRO A 204 -19.22 56.20 -21.38
N ILE A 205 -19.34 57.02 -22.41
CA ILE A 205 -19.84 58.40 -22.53
C ILE A 205 -21.31 58.63 -22.08
N SER A 206 -21.49 59.85 -21.53
CA SER A 206 -22.64 60.65 -21.04
C SER A 206 -24.09 60.39 -21.47
N SER A 207 -25.01 60.51 -20.50
CA SER A 207 -26.08 61.52 -20.52
C SER A 207 -26.55 61.90 -19.09
N ASP A 208 -26.36 63.17 -18.73
CA ASP A 208 -26.96 63.94 -17.60
C ASP A 208 -28.50 63.80 -17.58
N SER A 209 -29.28 63.93 -16.50
CA SER A 209 -29.26 64.86 -15.34
C SER A 209 -30.30 64.41 -14.27
N PRO A 210 -30.39 65.06 -13.08
CA PRO A 210 -30.85 64.47 -11.81
C PRO A 210 -32.31 64.77 -11.43
N ILE A 211 -32.96 63.85 -10.69
CA ILE A 211 -34.24 64.11 -9.99
C ILE A 211 -34.21 63.48 -8.58
N PRO A 212 -34.81 64.15 -7.54
CA PRO A 212 -34.55 63.93 -6.12
C PRO A 212 -35.44 62.84 -5.49
N GLN A 213 -35.02 62.34 -4.32
CA GLN A 213 -35.88 61.60 -3.39
C GLN A 213 -37.07 62.49 -2.93
N PRO A 214 -38.24 61.93 -2.58
CA PRO A 214 -38.43 61.50 -1.19
C PRO A 214 -39.36 60.28 -0.93
N LYS A 215 -39.06 59.63 0.19
CA LYS A 215 -39.96 59.12 1.24
C LYS A 215 -40.69 57.79 1.09
N THR A 216 -40.35 56.96 2.06
CA THR A 216 -41.04 55.83 2.67
C THR A 216 -42.41 56.23 3.25
N ASP A 217 -43.34 55.28 3.36
CA ASP A 217 -43.90 54.83 4.65
C ASP A 217 -45.09 53.87 4.49
N SER A 218 -44.96 52.73 5.20
CA SER A 218 -45.97 52.02 6.03
C SER A 218 -47.20 51.33 5.39
N VAL A 219 -47.31 49.99 5.44
CA VAL A 219 -47.81 49.14 6.57
C VAL A 219 -49.28 49.44 6.91
N ASP A 220 -50.23 48.56 6.56
CA ASP A 220 -50.82 47.59 7.51
C ASP A 220 -51.95 46.70 6.93
N GLN A 221 -52.18 45.62 7.66
CA GLN A 221 -53.18 44.53 7.58
C GLN A 221 -54.65 45.03 7.48
N ILE A 222 -55.69 44.29 7.06
CA ILE A 222 -56.36 43.16 7.76
C ILE A 222 -57.48 42.57 6.84
N LYS A 223 -57.65 41.25 6.98
CA LYS A 223 -58.76 40.32 6.64
C LYS A 223 -60.19 40.90 6.48
N SER A 224 -60.96 40.27 5.57
CA SER A 224 -62.36 39.88 5.85
C SER A 224 -62.94 38.91 4.81
N GLU A 225 -63.56 37.84 5.32
CA GLU A 225 -64.76 37.16 4.76
C GLU A 225 -65.76 37.15 5.94
N PRO A 226 -67.09 37.23 5.73
CA PRO A 226 -67.85 36.00 5.45
C PRO A 226 -69.19 36.17 4.67
N SER A 227 -69.75 34.99 4.40
CA SER A 227 -70.88 34.59 3.55
C SER A 227 -72.28 34.63 4.23
N GLN A 228 -73.31 34.23 3.44
CA GLN A 228 -74.66 33.69 3.78
C GLN A 228 -75.84 34.67 3.80
N ALA A 229 -77.07 34.38 3.35
CA ALA A 229 -77.70 33.26 2.61
C ALA A 229 -79.14 33.71 2.15
N PRO A 230 -80.21 32.87 2.04
CA PRO A 230 -80.89 32.51 0.79
C PRO A 230 -82.39 32.90 0.71
N SER A 231 -83.05 32.62 -0.43
CA SER A 231 -84.53 32.56 -0.57
C SER A 231 -84.97 31.09 -0.68
N PRO A 232 -86.24 30.69 -0.42
CA PRO A 232 -87.17 30.53 -1.55
C PRO A 232 -88.72 30.44 -1.26
N VAL A 233 -89.49 30.36 -2.37
CA VAL A 233 -90.85 29.76 -2.62
C VAL A 233 -92.13 30.52 -2.23
N ARG A 234 -93.12 30.40 -3.13
CA ARG A 234 -94.47 30.98 -3.19
C ARG A 234 -95.47 29.83 -3.43
N GLU A 235 -96.65 29.85 -2.80
CA GLU A 235 -97.82 29.05 -3.20
C GLU A 235 -99.13 29.89 -3.13
N THR A 236 -100.07 29.50 -3.98
CA THR A 236 -101.33 30.13 -4.43
C THR A 236 -102.56 29.89 -3.55
N PRO A 237 -103.67 30.65 -3.72
CA PRO A 237 -104.94 30.01 -4.15
C PRO A 237 -105.83 30.83 -5.14
N GLN A 238 -106.76 30.16 -5.87
CA GLN A 238 -107.85 30.69 -6.75
C GLN A 238 -109.24 30.24 -6.20
N PRO A 239 -110.43 30.61 -6.76
CA PRO A 239 -111.04 31.87 -7.27
C PRO A 239 -112.48 32.14 -6.68
N PRO A 240 -113.20 33.23 -7.03
CA PRO A 240 -114.34 33.14 -7.99
C PRO A 240 -114.54 34.41 -8.90
N PRO A 241 -115.40 34.39 -9.94
CA PRO A 241 -115.55 35.44 -10.99
C PRO A 241 -116.78 36.38 -10.75
N PRO A 242 -117.14 37.30 -11.69
CA PRO A 242 -116.53 38.56 -12.14
C PRO A 242 -117.37 39.80 -11.71
N PRO A 243 -116.98 41.05 -12.02
CA PRO A 243 -117.56 41.73 -13.20
C PRO A 243 -116.53 42.52 -14.02
N GLY A 244 -116.82 42.72 -15.30
CA GLY A 244 -115.86 43.15 -16.32
C GLY A 244 -115.19 44.51 -16.08
N PRO A 245 -113.94 44.68 -16.56
CA PRO A 245 -113.17 45.90 -16.34
C PRO A 245 -113.70 47.03 -17.22
N THR A 246 -113.81 48.21 -16.62
CA THR A 246 -114.03 49.48 -17.33
C THR A 246 -112.81 49.82 -18.18
N LYS A 247 -113.01 50.65 -19.23
CA LYS A 247 -111.97 50.99 -20.23
C LYS A 247 -110.63 51.45 -19.65
N GLU A 248 -110.59 52.04 -18.45
CA GLU A 248 -109.39 52.54 -17.79
C GLU A 248 -108.46 51.41 -17.29
N GLU A 249 -108.99 50.33 -16.72
CA GLU A 249 -108.18 49.20 -16.22
C GLU A 249 -107.51 48.42 -17.36
N LEU A 250 -108.13 48.44 -18.55
CA LEU A 250 -107.61 47.81 -19.76
C LEU A 250 -106.49 48.64 -20.40
N GLU A 251 -106.52 49.96 -20.25
CA GLU A 251 -105.43 50.86 -20.66
C GLU A 251 -104.24 50.78 -19.70
N ASP A 252 -104.47 50.66 -18.40
CA ASP A 252 -103.38 50.48 -17.42
C ASP A 252 -102.73 49.09 -17.52
N ALA A 253 -103.52 48.04 -17.76
CA ALA A 253 -102.97 46.72 -18.07
C ALA A 253 -102.16 46.72 -19.38
N ARG A 254 -102.56 47.52 -20.39
CA ARG A 254 -101.80 47.70 -21.63
C ARG A 254 -100.51 48.49 -21.42
N LYS A 255 -100.52 49.56 -20.62
CA LYS A 255 -99.30 50.31 -20.26
C LYS A 255 -98.33 49.45 -19.48
N LEU A 256 -98.81 48.66 -18.51
CA LEU A 256 -98.00 47.72 -17.74
C LEU A 256 -97.44 46.60 -18.63
N ALA A 257 -98.24 46.09 -19.57
CA ALA A 257 -97.76 45.11 -20.55
C ALA A 257 -96.71 45.71 -21.50
N MET A 258 -96.86 46.97 -21.92
CA MET A 258 -95.86 47.69 -22.72
C MET A 258 -94.57 47.90 -21.93
N GLN A 259 -94.64 48.33 -20.67
CA GLN A 259 -93.46 48.50 -19.81
C GLN A 259 -92.72 47.18 -19.56
N ARG A 260 -93.45 46.08 -19.29
CA ARG A 260 -92.84 44.75 -19.17
C ARG A 260 -92.25 44.26 -20.48
N MET A 261 -92.82 44.65 -21.62
CA MET A 261 -92.29 44.30 -22.93
C MET A 261 -91.00 45.07 -23.25
N THR A 262 -90.90 46.35 -22.89
CA THR A 262 -89.66 47.13 -23.05
C THR A 262 -88.56 46.61 -22.13
N GLU A 263 -88.87 46.34 -20.86
CA GLU A 263 -87.92 45.77 -19.89
C GLU A 263 -87.43 44.38 -20.34
N SER A 264 -88.33 43.53 -20.87
CA SER A 264 -87.94 42.23 -21.43
C SER A 264 -87.05 42.35 -22.67
N VAL A 265 -87.16 43.43 -23.45
CA VAL A 265 -86.29 43.67 -24.62
C VAL A 265 -84.92 44.17 -24.16
N GLU A 266 -84.86 45.06 -23.17
CA GLU A 266 -83.61 45.55 -22.58
C GLU A 266 -82.81 44.42 -21.91
N LEU A 267 -83.46 43.59 -21.09
CA LEU A 267 -82.82 42.42 -20.46
C LEU A 267 -82.33 41.39 -21.49
N ARG A 268 -83.02 41.24 -22.62
CA ARG A 268 -82.55 40.38 -23.72
C ARG A 268 -81.33 40.98 -24.41
N ALA A 269 -81.29 42.30 -24.62
CA ALA A 269 -80.13 42.98 -25.19
C ALA A 269 -78.90 42.87 -24.28
N GLU A 270 -79.10 43.00 -22.97
CA GLU A 270 -78.04 42.85 -21.97
C GLU A 270 -77.52 41.41 -21.89
N LYS A 271 -78.41 40.41 -21.93
CA LYS A 271 -78.02 38.99 -22.01
C LYS A 271 -77.19 38.69 -23.26
N ILE A 272 -77.54 39.29 -24.41
CA ILE A 272 -76.78 39.13 -25.66
C ILE A 272 -75.38 39.76 -25.52
N LYS A 273 -75.28 40.96 -24.94
CA LYS A 273 -73.98 41.62 -24.70
C LYS A 273 -73.09 40.80 -23.76
N LEU A 274 -73.63 40.34 -22.64
CA LEU A 274 -72.88 39.50 -21.68
C LEU A 274 -72.48 38.16 -22.31
N SER A 275 -73.33 37.56 -23.15
CA SER A 275 -72.95 36.33 -23.87
C SER A 275 -71.82 36.58 -24.87
N GLN A 276 -71.84 37.69 -25.60
CA GLN A 276 -70.77 38.06 -26.54
C GLN A 276 -69.45 38.35 -25.83
N GLU A 277 -69.51 38.93 -24.62
CA GLU A 277 -68.33 39.18 -23.79
C GLU A 277 -67.77 37.88 -23.19
N VAL A 278 -68.63 36.96 -22.76
CA VAL A 278 -68.20 35.62 -22.33
C VAL A 278 -67.57 34.84 -23.49
N ASP A 279 -68.12 34.94 -24.70
CA ASP A 279 -67.56 34.28 -25.88
C ASP A 279 -66.24 34.91 -26.31
N SER A 280 -66.09 36.24 -26.25
CA SER A 280 -64.81 36.91 -26.54
C SER A 280 -63.72 36.57 -25.51
N LEU A 281 -64.08 36.49 -24.22
CA LEU A 281 -63.20 36.03 -23.15
C LEU A 281 -62.85 34.54 -23.26
N ARG A 282 -63.78 33.68 -23.71
CA ARG A 282 -63.50 32.27 -23.98
C ARG A 282 -62.56 32.07 -25.17
N VAL A 283 -62.66 32.91 -26.20
CA VAL A 283 -61.76 32.89 -27.35
C VAL A 283 -60.34 33.32 -26.96
N THR A 284 -60.22 34.38 -26.14
CA THR A 284 -58.92 34.84 -25.62
C THR A 284 -58.31 33.85 -24.61
N LEU A 285 -59.11 33.14 -23.82
CA LEU A 285 -58.62 32.06 -22.96
C LEU A 285 -58.11 30.85 -23.76
N ARG A 286 -58.76 30.52 -24.88
CA ARG A 286 -58.34 29.42 -25.77
C ARG A 286 -57.11 29.77 -26.62
N ARG A 287 -56.85 31.06 -26.86
CA ARG A 287 -55.68 31.56 -27.59
C ARG A 287 -55.13 32.81 -26.89
N PRO A 288 -54.25 32.65 -25.89
CA PRO A 288 -53.63 33.79 -25.22
C PRO A 288 -52.79 34.60 -26.20
N ASN A 289 -52.81 35.92 -26.06
CA ASN A 289 -52.00 36.83 -26.89
C ASN A 289 -50.50 36.68 -26.55
N ASP A 290 -49.63 36.86 -27.54
CA ASP A 290 -48.17 36.76 -27.39
C ASP A 290 -47.63 37.72 -26.32
N GLU A 291 -48.21 38.92 -26.18
CA GLU A 291 -47.89 39.87 -25.10
C GLU A 291 -48.21 39.31 -23.70
N ALA A 292 -49.33 38.59 -23.55
CA ALA A 292 -49.70 37.98 -22.26
C ALA A 292 -48.79 36.80 -21.89
N ILE A 293 -48.18 36.13 -22.87
CA ILE A 293 -47.20 35.05 -22.64
C ILE A 293 -45.85 35.65 -22.22
N LEU A 294 -45.41 36.74 -22.87
CA LEU A 294 -44.18 37.47 -22.54
C LEU A 294 -44.27 38.15 -21.17
N GLU A 295 -45.43 38.68 -20.81
CA GLU A 295 -45.70 39.25 -19.48
C GLU A 295 -45.91 38.18 -18.40
N SER A 296 -46.08 36.90 -18.78
CA SER A 296 -46.22 35.83 -17.79
C SER A 296 -44.93 35.68 -16.98
N GLY A 297 -45.07 35.60 -15.66
CA GLY A 297 -43.94 35.43 -14.75
C GLY A 297 -43.08 34.22 -15.11
N LEU A 298 -43.69 33.13 -15.60
CA LEU A 298 -42.99 31.91 -15.99
C LEU A 298 -42.03 32.11 -17.18
N TYR A 299 -42.44 32.90 -18.19
CA TYR A 299 -41.58 33.19 -19.33
C TYR A 299 -40.42 34.11 -18.94
N ARG A 300 -40.70 35.12 -18.10
CA ARG A 300 -39.68 36.04 -17.61
C ARG A 300 -38.67 35.35 -16.69
N ASP A 301 -39.13 34.43 -15.85
CA ASP A 301 -38.28 33.58 -15.01
C ASP A 301 -37.40 32.66 -15.87
N LEU A 302 -37.95 32.07 -16.93
CA LEU A 302 -37.19 31.26 -17.88
C LEU A 302 -36.13 32.08 -18.63
N GLN A 303 -36.45 33.30 -19.05
CA GLN A 303 -35.51 34.20 -19.71
C GLN A 303 -34.38 34.63 -18.76
N GLN A 304 -34.69 34.88 -17.49
CA GLN A 304 -33.69 35.18 -16.46
C GLN A 304 -32.79 33.97 -16.19
N GLN A 305 -33.34 32.76 -16.16
CA GLN A 305 -32.56 31.52 -16.02
C GLN A 305 -31.62 31.30 -17.22
N ILE A 306 -32.08 31.51 -18.45
CA ILE A 306 -31.25 31.41 -19.65
C ILE A 306 -30.10 32.42 -19.60
N GLY A 307 -30.36 33.68 -19.23
CA GLY A 307 -29.32 34.69 -19.06
C GLY A 307 -28.31 34.36 -17.97
N HIS A 308 -28.76 33.78 -16.85
CA HIS A 308 -27.88 33.29 -15.79
C HIS A 308 -26.97 32.16 -16.29
N PHE A 309 -27.53 31.17 -16.99
CA PHE A 309 -26.75 30.06 -17.56
C PHE A 309 -25.74 30.51 -18.62
N GLN A 310 -26.05 31.54 -19.42
CA GLN A 310 -25.10 32.11 -20.38
C GLN A 310 -23.93 32.81 -19.69
N SER A 311 -24.20 33.64 -18.68
CA SER A 311 -23.16 34.28 -17.86
C SER A 311 -22.28 33.25 -17.12
N ASP A 312 -22.88 32.17 -16.63
CA ASP A 312 -22.15 31.10 -15.95
C ASP A 312 -21.26 30.32 -16.93
N ALA A 313 -21.72 30.09 -18.16
CA ALA A 313 -20.93 29.46 -19.22
C ALA A 313 -19.71 30.32 -19.61
N ASP A 314 -19.90 31.65 -19.75
CA ASP A 314 -18.82 32.57 -20.11
C ASP A 314 -17.78 32.70 -18.99
N THR A 315 -18.24 32.81 -17.73
CA THR A 315 -17.32 32.85 -16.58
C THR A 315 -16.58 31.52 -16.39
N ALA A 316 -17.21 30.38 -16.66
CA ALA A 316 -16.54 29.08 -16.65
C ALA A 316 -15.47 28.98 -17.75
N LYS A 317 -15.74 29.50 -18.95
CA LYS A 317 -14.79 29.52 -20.08
C LYS A 317 -13.56 30.38 -19.78
N ILE A 318 -13.75 31.54 -19.16
CA ILE A 318 -12.63 32.41 -18.74
C ILE A 318 -11.78 31.72 -17.66
N LYS A 319 -12.42 31.06 -16.69
CA LYS A 319 -11.70 30.28 -15.64
C LYS A 319 -10.91 29.13 -16.25
N TYR A 320 -11.47 28.40 -17.20
CA TYR A 320 -10.78 27.30 -17.90
C TYR A 320 -9.52 27.79 -18.61
N ASN A 321 -9.62 28.86 -19.40
CA ASN A 321 -8.47 29.42 -20.12
C ASN A 321 -7.36 29.91 -19.18
N LYS A 322 -7.73 30.45 -18.02
CA LYS A 322 -6.77 30.87 -16.99
C LYS A 322 -6.08 29.66 -16.35
N LEU A 323 -6.83 28.64 -15.96
CA LEU A 323 -6.28 27.39 -15.41
C LEU A 323 -5.34 26.70 -16.40
N GLN A 324 -5.67 26.73 -17.69
CA GLN A 324 -4.85 26.13 -18.74
C GLN A 324 -3.47 26.79 -18.84
N LYS A 325 -3.40 28.13 -18.80
CA LYS A 325 -2.12 28.87 -18.79
C LYS A 325 -1.31 28.63 -17.51
N GLU A 326 -1.97 28.56 -16.36
CA GLU A 326 -1.31 28.24 -15.09
C GLU A 326 -0.74 26.81 -15.11
N PHE A 327 -1.48 25.86 -15.67
CA PHE A 327 -1.04 24.48 -15.84
C PHE A 327 0.20 24.37 -16.74
N GLU A 328 0.22 25.04 -17.89
CA GLU A 328 1.38 25.08 -18.78
C GLU A 328 2.62 25.68 -18.11
N GLY A 329 2.48 26.75 -17.32
CA GLY A 329 3.58 27.36 -16.57
C GLY A 329 4.11 26.48 -15.42
N ILE A 330 3.24 25.76 -14.73
CA ILE A 330 3.66 24.79 -13.70
C ILE A 330 4.40 23.61 -14.35
N PHE A 331 3.98 23.17 -15.54
CA PHE A 331 4.64 22.07 -16.25
C PHE A 331 6.07 22.42 -16.67
N THR A 332 6.28 23.61 -17.24
CA THR A 332 7.62 24.06 -17.66
C THR A 332 8.56 24.22 -16.47
N SER A 333 8.12 24.91 -15.41
CA SER A 333 8.92 25.10 -14.20
C SER A 333 9.26 23.77 -13.48
N ARG A 334 8.34 22.80 -13.48
CA ARG A 334 8.60 21.46 -12.91
C ARG A 334 9.59 20.67 -13.74
N ARG A 335 9.51 20.73 -15.07
CA ARG A 335 10.47 20.05 -15.97
C ARG A 335 11.89 20.58 -15.75
N GLU A 336 12.04 21.90 -15.65
CA GLU A 336 13.32 22.52 -15.32
C GLU A 336 13.84 22.10 -13.95
N PHE A 337 12.96 21.98 -12.94
CA PHE A 337 13.34 21.50 -11.61
C PHE A 337 13.76 20.03 -11.62
N GLU A 338 13.08 19.17 -12.38
CA GLU A 338 13.43 17.76 -12.53
C GLU A 338 14.80 17.58 -13.20
N ASP A 339 15.07 18.35 -14.26
CA ASP A 339 16.35 18.32 -14.95
C ASP A 339 17.49 18.81 -14.05
N ARG A 340 17.26 19.85 -13.23
CA ARG A 340 18.24 20.32 -12.22
C ARG A 340 18.50 19.27 -11.14
N LEU A 341 17.45 18.64 -10.59
CA LEU A 341 17.62 17.59 -9.58
C LEU A 341 18.42 16.39 -10.12
N LYS A 342 18.17 15.98 -11.37
CA LYS A 342 18.94 14.90 -12.01
C LYS A 342 20.40 15.29 -12.20
N ALA A 343 20.66 16.53 -12.62
CA ALA A 343 22.03 17.04 -12.77
C ALA A 343 22.79 17.08 -11.43
N ASP A 344 22.14 17.59 -10.37
CA ASP A 344 22.73 17.65 -9.02
C ASP A 344 22.99 16.26 -8.45
N ALA A 345 22.07 15.31 -8.65
CA ALA A 345 22.23 13.93 -8.20
C ALA A 345 23.39 13.22 -8.90
N ASN A 346 23.52 13.38 -10.23
CA ASN A 346 24.62 12.82 -10.99
C ASN A 346 25.96 13.43 -10.56
N SER A 347 26.02 14.74 -10.35
CA SER A 347 27.20 15.43 -9.84
C SER A 347 27.65 14.91 -8.46
N GLN A 348 26.71 14.69 -7.54
CA GLN A 348 27.01 14.11 -6.21
C GLN A 348 27.51 12.67 -6.30
N LEU A 349 26.93 11.85 -7.19
CA LEU A 349 27.36 10.48 -7.41
C LEU A 349 28.79 10.43 -7.99
N ASP A 350 29.07 11.26 -8.98
CA ASP A 350 30.39 11.35 -9.62
C ASP A 350 31.46 11.82 -8.63
N ALA A 351 31.14 12.81 -7.80
CA ALA A 351 32.05 13.27 -6.74
C ALA A 351 32.34 12.18 -5.70
N ALA A 352 31.34 11.37 -5.32
CA ALA A 352 31.54 10.25 -4.41
C ALA A 352 32.36 9.12 -5.03
N LEU A 353 32.15 8.81 -6.32
CA LEU A 353 32.93 7.83 -7.07
C LEU A 353 34.40 8.23 -7.20
N GLN A 354 34.68 9.50 -7.52
CA GLN A 354 36.05 10.01 -7.56
C GLN A 354 36.76 9.89 -6.20
N LYS A 355 36.08 10.25 -5.10
CA LYS A 355 36.62 10.07 -3.75
C LYS A 355 36.93 8.60 -3.45
N LEU A 356 36.05 7.68 -3.88
CA LEU A 356 36.23 6.25 -3.68
C LEU A 356 37.43 5.71 -4.47
N GLN A 357 37.61 6.14 -5.72
CA GLN A 357 38.79 5.79 -6.54
C GLN A 357 40.10 6.25 -5.90
N VAL A 358 40.16 7.49 -5.38
CA VAL A 358 41.35 8.00 -4.69
C VAL A 358 41.67 7.15 -3.45
N LYS A 359 40.65 6.79 -2.65
CA LYS A 359 40.83 5.95 -1.46
C LYS A 359 41.25 4.51 -1.81
N GLU A 360 40.76 3.94 -2.91
CA GLU A 360 41.19 2.63 -3.38
C GLU A 360 42.65 2.64 -3.85
N ALA A 361 43.08 3.69 -4.56
CA ALA A 361 44.48 3.88 -4.94
C ALA A 361 45.39 3.97 -3.70
N ASP A 362 44.99 4.72 -2.67
CA ASP A 362 45.71 4.81 -1.40
C ASP A 362 45.81 3.45 -0.67
N ILE A 363 44.71 2.69 -0.63
CA ILE A 363 44.68 1.34 -0.04
C ILE A 363 45.64 0.41 -0.78
N ASN A 364 45.67 0.45 -2.12
CA ASN A 364 46.57 -0.38 -2.91
C ASN A 364 48.04 -0.02 -2.66
N ARG A 365 48.37 1.28 -2.54
CA ARG A 365 49.72 1.73 -2.17
C ARG A 365 50.12 1.24 -0.78
N LEU A 366 49.26 1.40 0.23
CA LEU A 366 49.53 0.95 1.60
C LEU A 366 49.63 -0.57 1.68
N ARG A 367 48.84 -1.30 0.89
CA ARG A 367 48.93 -2.76 0.76
C ARG A 367 50.28 -3.19 0.20
N GLY A 368 50.76 -2.53 -0.85
CA GLY A 368 52.09 -2.80 -1.41
C GLY A 368 53.21 -2.63 -0.37
N GLN A 369 53.22 -1.50 0.35
CA GLN A 369 54.20 -1.25 1.42
C GLN A 369 54.14 -2.29 2.54
N ARG A 370 52.92 -2.73 2.91
CA ARG A 370 52.71 -3.79 3.90
C ARG A 370 53.27 -5.13 3.43
N GLU A 371 52.96 -5.52 2.21
CA GLU A 371 53.42 -6.79 1.62
C GLU A 371 54.94 -6.81 1.48
N GLU A 372 55.55 -5.68 1.10
CA GLU A 372 57.00 -5.50 1.03
C GLU A 372 57.67 -5.70 2.40
N LEU A 373 57.24 -4.97 3.44
CA LEU A 373 57.77 -5.12 4.81
C LEU A 373 57.58 -6.54 5.35
N ASN A 374 56.44 -7.18 5.05
CA ASN A 374 56.18 -8.54 5.48
C ASN A 374 57.06 -9.56 4.75
N SER A 375 57.33 -9.34 3.46
CA SER A 375 58.24 -10.19 2.68
C SER A 375 59.67 -10.07 3.18
N GLU A 376 60.15 -8.85 3.49
CA GLU A 376 61.50 -8.63 4.02
C GLU A 376 61.64 -9.32 5.38
N LEU A 377 60.65 -9.19 6.26
CA LEU A 377 60.62 -9.86 7.57
C LEU A 377 60.66 -11.39 7.42
N ASN A 378 59.92 -11.95 6.46
CA ASN A 378 59.89 -13.40 6.22
C ASN A 378 61.23 -13.93 5.67
N VAL A 379 61.84 -13.20 4.72
CA VAL A 379 63.18 -13.52 4.20
C VAL A 379 64.24 -13.43 5.30
N ARG A 380 64.09 -12.52 6.26
CA ARG A 380 64.98 -12.42 7.42
C ARG A 380 64.80 -13.58 8.40
N ARG A 381 63.57 -13.91 8.77
CA ARG A 381 63.26 -15.05 9.65
C ARG A 381 63.80 -16.37 9.10
N THR A 382 63.67 -16.59 7.79
CA THR A 382 64.22 -17.78 7.14
C THR A 382 65.75 -17.80 7.19
N LYS A 383 66.41 -16.67 6.91
CA LYS A 383 67.88 -16.55 7.06
C LYS A 383 68.34 -16.79 8.51
N ASP A 384 67.65 -16.22 9.49
CA ASP A 384 68.02 -16.40 10.91
C ASP A 384 67.81 -17.86 11.36
N SER A 385 66.76 -18.53 10.86
CA SER A 385 66.56 -19.97 11.09
C SER A 385 67.71 -20.81 10.52
N THR A 386 68.21 -20.50 9.32
CA THR A 386 69.37 -21.22 8.76
C THR A 386 70.66 -20.97 9.56
N LYS A 387 70.87 -19.75 10.06
CA LYS A 387 72.02 -19.44 10.93
C LYS A 387 71.97 -20.21 12.24
N LEU A 388 70.79 -20.32 12.87
CA LEU A 388 70.61 -21.10 14.09
C LEU A 388 70.97 -22.58 13.86
N GLN A 389 70.57 -23.16 12.74
CA GLN A 389 70.95 -24.54 12.38
C GLN A 389 72.47 -24.69 12.21
N HIS A 390 73.15 -23.73 11.59
CA HIS A 390 74.61 -23.76 11.47
C HIS A 390 75.33 -23.60 12.82
N ILE A 391 74.79 -22.78 13.72
CA ILE A 391 75.31 -22.63 15.09
C ILE A 391 75.16 -23.94 15.86
N GLU A 392 74.00 -24.59 15.77
CA GLU A 392 73.73 -25.88 16.41
C GLU A 392 74.70 -26.96 15.91
N GLN A 393 74.93 -27.05 14.59
CA GLN A 393 75.93 -27.96 14.01
C GLN A 393 77.36 -27.66 14.49
N THR A 394 77.71 -26.38 14.64
CA THR A 394 79.03 -25.97 15.13
C THR A 394 79.22 -26.27 16.62
N GLN A 395 78.16 -26.11 17.42
CA GLN A 395 78.16 -26.47 18.84
C GLN A 395 78.37 -27.98 19.01
N GLN A 396 77.64 -28.81 18.26
CA GLN A 396 77.83 -30.27 18.27
C GLN A 396 79.27 -30.66 17.91
N LEU A 397 79.86 -30.00 16.89
CA LEU A 397 81.26 -30.23 16.53
C LEU A 397 82.22 -29.80 17.65
N SER A 398 81.98 -28.65 18.29
CA SER A 398 82.77 -28.16 19.41
C SER A 398 82.71 -29.12 20.61
N GLU A 399 81.53 -29.60 20.97
CA GLU A 399 81.31 -30.58 22.03
C GLU A 399 82.06 -31.90 21.73
N SER A 400 82.01 -32.39 20.48
CA SER A 400 82.78 -33.58 20.09
C SER A 400 84.29 -33.39 20.22
N ARG A 401 84.80 -32.19 19.91
CA ARG A 401 86.22 -31.83 20.07
C ARG A 401 86.60 -31.72 21.54
N LEU A 402 85.76 -31.11 22.38
CA LEU A 402 85.96 -31.04 23.82
C LEU A 402 86.03 -32.44 24.43
N GLU A 403 85.16 -33.36 24.00
CA GLU A 403 85.18 -34.74 24.47
C GLU A 403 86.47 -35.45 24.05
N ARG A 404 86.96 -35.23 22.83
CA ARG A 404 88.27 -35.73 22.39
C ARG A 404 89.42 -35.17 23.24
N ILE A 405 89.38 -33.88 23.58
CA ILE A 405 90.37 -33.24 24.46
C ILE A 405 90.31 -33.87 25.86
N ARG A 406 89.12 -34.13 26.40
CA ARG A 406 88.97 -34.85 27.68
C ARG A 406 89.59 -36.25 27.64
N CYS A 407 89.36 -37.02 26.56
CA CYS A 407 89.99 -38.33 26.38
C CYS A 407 91.53 -38.21 26.33
N LEU A 408 92.06 -37.26 25.58
CA LEU A 408 93.51 -37.03 25.49
C LEU A 408 94.10 -36.57 26.83
N ASN A 409 93.40 -35.72 27.59
CA ASN A 409 93.82 -35.31 28.93
C ASN A 409 93.85 -36.49 29.90
N SER A 410 92.85 -37.37 29.85
CA SER A 410 92.84 -38.61 30.63
C SER A 410 93.97 -39.56 30.21
N GLU A 411 94.29 -39.64 28.92
CA GLU A 411 95.44 -40.41 28.42
C GLU A 411 96.77 -39.83 28.91
N ILE A 412 96.95 -38.51 28.85
CA ILE A 412 98.11 -37.81 29.41
C ILE A 412 98.20 -38.04 30.92
N GLN A 413 97.10 -37.95 31.66
CA GLN A 413 97.05 -38.25 33.10
C GLN A 413 97.50 -39.69 33.39
N ARG A 414 96.96 -40.67 32.65
CA ARG A 414 97.36 -42.08 32.77
C ARG A 414 98.84 -42.30 32.45
N LEU A 415 99.37 -41.63 31.43
CA LEU A 415 100.79 -41.69 31.06
C LEU A 415 101.68 -41.06 32.14
N LYS A 416 101.31 -39.87 32.64
CA LYS A 416 102.00 -39.21 33.75
C LYS A 416 101.96 -40.07 35.03
N GLY A 417 100.84 -40.72 35.32
CA GLY A 417 100.72 -41.69 36.40
C GLY A 417 101.67 -42.87 36.20
N ARG A 418 101.71 -43.47 35.01
CA ARG A 418 102.65 -44.55 34.70
C ARG A 418 104.11 -44.15 34.92
N ILE A 419 104.48 -42.93 34.53
CA ILE A 419 105.81 -42.37 34.75
C ILE A 419 106.07 -42.23 36.27
N ALA A 420 105.14 -41.65 37.03
CA ALA A 420 105.27 -41.49 38.48
C ALA A 420 105.40 -42.82 39.23
N ALA A 421 104.65 -43.84 38.82
CA ALA A 421 104.77 -45.21 39.34
C ALA A 421 106.16 -45.82 39.03
N GLY A 422 106.70 -45.58 37.84
CA GLY A 422 108.03 -46.04 37.43
C GLY A 422 109.18 -45.46 38.25
N TYR A 423 109.04 -44.24 38.77
CA TYR A 423 110.02 -43.59 39.65
C TYR A 423 109.86 -43.95 41.14
N GLY A 424 108.87 -44.77 41.51
CA GLY A 424 108.66 -45.21 42.90
C GLY A 424 108.09 -44.14 43.85
N ASN A 425 107.61 -43.01 43.33
CA ASN A 425 107.03 -41.93 44.14
C ASN A 425 105.51 -42.11 44.27
N GLU A 426 105.08 -42.77 45.33
CA GLU A 426 103.67 -43.10 45.59
C GLU A 426 102.77 -41.85 45.75
N ASN A 427 103.32 -40.78 46.35
CA ASN A 427 102.58 -39.52 46.57
C ASN A 427 102.27 -38.80 45.24
N VAL A 428 103.22 -38.76 44.31
CA VAL A 428 103.06 -38.11 42.99
C VAL A 428 102.09 -38.91 42.12
N TYR A 429 102.10 -40.25 42.24
CA TYR A 429 101.14 -41.11 41.55
C TYR A 429 99.70 -40.85 42.00
N ARG A 430 99.45 -40.78 43.32
CA ARG A 430 98.11 -40.50 43.86
C ARG A 430 97.61 -39.10 43.47
N ALA A 431 98.48 -38.10 43.53
CA ALA A 431 98.15 -36.73 43.11
C ALA A 431 97.79 -36.61 41.62
N ILE A 432 98.48 -37.34 40.73
CA ILE A 432 98.21 -37.31 39.29
C ILE A 432 96.97 -38.12 38.90
N MET A 433 96.71 -39.23 39.61
CA MET A 433 95.56 -40.10 39.36
C MET A 433 94.27 -39.61 40.00
N GLY A 434 94.32 -38.52 40.77
CA GLY A 434 93.14 -37.82 41.28
C GLY A 434 92.56 -38.42 42.56
N ASP A 435 93.34 -39.15 43.36
CA ASP A 435 92.97 -39.35 44.76
C ASP A 435 93.18 -38.02 45.48
N SER A 436 92.12 -37.52 46.11
CA SER A 436 91.98 -36.18 46.70
C SER A 436 93.27 -35.61 47.28
N VAL A 437 93.71 -34.48 46.72
CA VAL A 437 94.75 -33.61 47.29
C VAL A 437 94.28 -33.20 48.69
N THR A 438 94.83 -33.82 49.73
CA THR A 438 94.57 -33.44 51.11
C THR A 438 95.30 -32.13 51.43
N GLU A 439 94.74 -31.28 52.29
CA GLU A 439 95.36 -30.03 52.76
C GLU A 439 96.79 -30.21 53.31
N GLU A 440 97.18 -31.45 53.64
CA GLU A 440 98.53 -31.83 54.03
C GLU A 440 99.57 -31.66 52.89
N ASP A 441 99.20 -31.81 51.62
CA ASP A 441 100.14 -31.68 50.47
C ASP A 441 100.47 -30.20 50.18
N LEU A 442 99.52 -29.29 50.40
CA LEU A 442 99.78 -27.84 50.35
C LEU A 442 100.75 -27.44 51.48
N ASN A 443 100.59 -28.05 52.66
CA ASN A 443 101.49 -27.87 53.79
C ASN A 443 102.88 -28.47 53.56
N ILE A 444 103.03 -29.56 52.80
CA ILE A 444 104.35 -30.09 52.42
C ILE A 444 105.07 -29.14 51.47
N THR A 445 104.35 -28.56 50.50
CA THR A 445 104.95 -27.61 49.54
C THR A 445 105.37 -26.32 50.25
N ILE A 446 104.54 -25.81 51.17
CA ILE A 446 104.89 -24.66 52.02
C ILE A 446 106.04 -25.01 52.98
N ARG A 447 106.08 -26.23 53.55
CA ARG A 447 107.21 -26.72 54.37
C ARG A 447 108.50 -26.84 53.59
N LEU A 448 108.46 -27.31 52.36
CA LEU A 448 109.65 -27.41 51.50
C LEU A 448 110.11 -26.03 51.02
N ASP A 449 109.20 -25.10 50.72
CA ASP A 449 109.55 -23.72 50.35
C ASP A 449 110.11 -22.94 51.55
N THR A 450 109.57 -23.17 52.75
CA THR A 450 110.13 -22.60 53.99
C THR A 450 111.48 -23.22 54.34
N GLN A 451 111.66 -24.53 54.17
CA GLN A 451 112.96 -25.18 54.35
C GLN A 451 114.00 -24.74 53.32
N LEU A 452 113.61 -24.53 52.07
CA LEU A 452 114.48 -23.97 51.03
C LEU A 452 114.85 -22.52 51.32
N LYS A 453 113.91 -21.70 51.82
CA LYS A 453 114.20 -20.34 52.28
C LYS A 453 115.17 -20.32 53.46
N THR A 454 114.93 -21.13 54.50
CA THR A 454 115.86 -21.20 55.64
C THR A 454 117.23 -21.73 55.24
N ALA A 455 117.29 -22.74 54.36
CA ALA A 455 118.57 -23.26 53.87
C ALA A 455 119.30 -22.23 52.98
N ASN A 456 118.58 -21.46 52.16
CA ASN A 456 119.17 -20.37 51.37
C ASN A 456 119.65 -19.22 52.26
N GLU A 457 118.90 -18.86 53.30
CA GLU A 457 119.30 -17.86 54.31
C GLU A 457 120.53 -18.34 55.12
N GLU A 458 120.61 -19.63 55.46
CA GLU A 458 121.79 -20.24 56.10
C GLU A 458 123.00 -20.25 55.14
N ILE A 459 122.79 -20.54 53.86
CA ILE A 459 123.84 -20.46 52.84
C ILE A 459 124.30 -19.00 52.64
N GLU A 460 123.41 -18.02 52.67
CA GLU A 460 123.78 -16.59 52.63
C GLU A 460 124.48 -16.13 53.92
N ALA A 461 124.06 -16.63 55.09
CA ALA A 461 124.71 -16.36 56.36
C ALA A 461 126.12 -16.99 56.43
N LEU A 462 126.29 -18.21 55.92
CA LEU A 462 127.60 -18.85 55.80
C LEU A 462 128.46 -18.18 54.72
N LYS A 463 127.89 -17.77 53.58
CA LYS A 463 128.60 -16.99 52.56
C LYS A 463 129.03 -15.62 53.08
N SER A 464 128.23 -14.96 53.90
CA SER A 464 128.60 -13.69 54.54
C SER A 464 129.59 -13.86 55.69
N GLN A 465 129.56 -14.96 56.45
CA GLN A 465 130.63 -15.33 57.40
C GLN A 465 131.95 -15.65 56.68
N ILE A 466 131.91 -16.37 55.56
CA ILE A 466 133.09 -16.64 54.72
C ILE A 466 133.61 -15.32 54.12
N SER A 467 132.72 -14.43 53.65
CA SER A 467 133.08 -13.11 53.14
C SER A 467 133.68 -12.19 54.22
N ASN A 468 133.20 -12.26 55.47
CA ASN A 468 133.74 -11.48 56.59
C ASN A 468 135.08 -12.04 57.14
N LEU A 469 135.31 -13.35 57.01
CA LEU A 469 136.62 -13.97 57.25
C LEU A 469 137.62 -13.69 56.13
N GLN A 470 137.14 -13.40 54.91
CA GLN A 470 137.94 -12.96 53.76
C GLN A 470 138.28 -11.46 53.77
N SER A 471 137.68 -10.66 54.67
CA SER A 471 137.95 -9.21 54.83
C SER A 471 138.83 -8.85 56.05
N GLY A 472 139.64 -9.79 56.54
CA GLY A 472 140.68 -9.52 57.54
C GLY A 472 142.05 -9.34 56.89
N GLY A 473 142.50 -8.09 56.75
CA GLY A 473 143.83 -7.74 56.23
C GLY A 473 144.95 -8.22 57.15
N ASP A 474 145.46 -9.43 56.89
CA ASP A 474 146.77 -9.92 57.36
C ASP A 474 147.26 -11.16 56.57
N LEU A 475 146.76 -11.35 55.34
CA LEU A 475 146.99 -12.58 54.57
C LEU A 475 148.30 -12.58 53.76
N HIS A 476 148.89 -11.42 53.45
CA HIS A 476 150.09 -11.39 52.59
C HIS A 476 151.40 -11.69 53.34
N VAL A 477 151.50 -11.31 54.61
CA VAL A 477 152.70 -11.60 55.45
C VAL A 477 152.66 -13.02 56.02
N ARG A 478 151.47 -13.60 56.20
CA ARG A 478 151.29 -15.00 56.62
C ARG A 478 151.45 -16.00 55.48
N LEU A 479 151.12 -15.63 54.23
CA LEU A 479 151.32 -16.50 53.07
C LEU A 479 152.82 -16.75 52.80
N GLU A 480 153.66 -15.72 52.88
CA GLU A 480 155.11 -15.86 52.66
C GLU A 480 155.82 -16.64 53.80
N GLN A 481 155.33 -16.51 55.04
CA GLN A 481 155.78 -17.30 56.19
C GLN A 481 155.23 -18.73 56.24
N VAL A 482 154.13 -19.01 55.55
CA VAL A 482 153.56 -20.35 55.39
C VAL A 482 154.19 -21.05 54.19
N GLU A 483 154.47 -20.37 53.08
CA GLU A 483 155.16 -20.93 51.90
C GLU A 483 156.60 -21.34 52.22
N THR A 484 157.31 -20.59 53.06
CA THR A 484 158.65 -20.97 53.55
C THR A 484 158.62 -22.16 54.52
N LYS A 485 157.51 -22.38 55.23
CA LYS A 485 157.27 -23.60 56.03
C LYS A 485 156.76 -24.77 55.18
N LEU A 486 156.02 -24.49 54.11
CA LEU A 486 155.49 -25.51 53.20
C LEU A 486 156.61 -26.11 52.35
N GLN A 487 157.61 -25.32 51.94
CA GLN A 487 158.84 -25.80 51.29
C GLN A 487 159.77 -26.59 52.22
N SER A 488 159.72 -26.38 53.54
CA SER A 488 160.46 -27.20 54.51
C SER A 488 159.72 -28.50 54.88
N TYR A 489 158.39 -28.52 54.82
CA TYR A 489 157.58 -29.73 54.96
C TYR A 489 157.56 -30.59 53.67
N GLU A 490 157.60 -29.99 52.48
CA GLU A 490 157.68 -30.71 51.19
C GLU A 490 159.02 -31.44 50.98
N LYS A 491 160.10 -31.01 51.63
CA LYS A 491 161.39 -31.75 51.64
C LYS A 491 161.46 -32.88 52.68
N ALA A 492 160.49 -32.95 53.60
CA ALA A 492 160.45 -33.97 54.65
C ALA A 492 159.49 -35.14 54.34
N PHE A 493 158.62 -35.01 53.32
CA PHE A 493 157.67 -36.05 52.89
C PHE A 493 158.11 -36.69 51.56
N SER A 494 159.21 -37.43 51.61
CA SER A 494 159.50 -38.51 50.65
C SER A 494 159.20 -39.83 51.35
N ASP A 495 158.30 -40.61 50.77
CA ASP A 495 157.89 -41.99 51.11
C ASP A 495 156.74 -42.21 52.14
N PRO A 496 155.98 -43.34 52.05
CA PRO A 496 154.56 -43.31 51.70
C PRO A 496 153.60 -43.95 52.74
N ALA A 497 152.30 -43.77 52.47
CA ALA A 497 151.10 -44.52 52.92
C ALA A 497 150.20 -43.86 53.98
N ASP A 498 148.96 -43.52 53.57
CA ASP A 498 147.77 -43.68 54.42
C ASP A 498 146.47 -43.90 53.59
N PRO A 499 145.56 -44.84 53.98
CA PRO A 499 144.37 -45.25 53.20
C PRO A 499 143.17 -44.27 53.21
N GLU A 500 143.19 -43.20 54.00
CA GLU A 500 142.03 -42.28 54.12
C GLU A 500 141.88 -41.32 52.94
N VAL A 501 142.97 -41.00 52.24
CA VAL A 501 142.97 -40.06 51.10
C VAL A 501 142.28 -40.65 49.85
N GLN A 502 142.34 -41.98 49.65
CA GLN A 502 141.65 -42.65 48.54
C GLN A 502 140.12 -42.65 48.69
N ASN A 503 139.59 -42.69 49.92
CA ASN A 503 138.15 -42.61 50.15
C ASN A 503 137.58 -41.22 49.84
N LEU A 504 138.34 -40.15 50.12
CA LEU A 504 137.95 -38.78 49.77
C LEU A 504 137.94 -38.55 48.25
N VAL A 505 138.94 -39.06 47.52
CA VAL A 505 138.98 -38.95 46.04
C VAL A 505 137.79 -39.65 45.39
N ASN A 506 137.40 -40.83 45.87
CA ASN A 506 136.22 -41.52 45.37
C ASN A 506 134.88 -40.82 45.70
N GLN A 507 134.80 -40.10 46.82
CA GLN A 507 133.63 -39.27 47.13
C GLN A 507 133.55 -38.02 46.25
N ILE A 508 134.69 -37.40 45.92
CA ILE A 508 134.74 -36.24 45.02
C ILE A 508 134.27 -36.64 43.61
N ASN A 509 134.78 -37.76 43.07
CA ASN A 509 134.37 -38.22 41.73
C ASN A 509 132.87 -38.55 41.65
N LYS A 510 132.27 -39.14 42.69
CA LYS A 510 130.81 -39.36 42.75
C LYS A 510 130.01 -38.07 42.81
N LYS A 511 130.53 -37.03 43.46
CA LYS A 511 129.88 -35.71 43.51
C LYS A 511 130.00 -35.00 42.16
N ASP A 512 131.13 -35.11 41.47
CA ASP A 512 131.32 -34.53 40.14
C ASP A 512 130.42 -35.17 39.07
N GLU A 513 130.25 -36.50 39.09
CA GLU A 513 129.26 -37.17 38.23
C GLU A 513 127.83 -36.71 38.54
N ARG A 514 127.50 -36.50 39.83
CA ARG A 514 126.19 -35.99 40.23
C ARG A 514 125.97 -34.56 39.75
N ILE A 515 126.97 -33.69 39.82
CA ILE A 515 126.90 -32.31 39.32
C ILE A 515 126.62 -32.30 37.82
N LYS A 516 127.34 -33.10 37.01
CA LYS A 516 127.09 -33.20 35.56
C LYS A 516 125.67 -33.65 35.24
N THR A 517 125.13 -34.63 35.98
CA THR A 517 123.73 -35.05 35.75
C THR A 517 122.72 -33.95 36.10
N LEU A 518 122.99 -33.14 37.12
CA LEU A 518 122.13 -32.03 37.52
C LEU A 518 122.21 -30.87 36.53
N GLU A 519 123.38 -30.56 36.00
CA GLU A 519 123.55 -29.54 34.94
C GLU A 519 122.74 -29.90 33.69
N LEU A 520 122.78 -31.18 33.28
CA LEU A 520 122.04 -31.67 32.12
C LEU A 520 120.51 -31.61 32.34
N GLN A 521 120.06 -31.96 33.54
CA GLN A 521 118.65 -31.78 33.95
C GLN A 521 118.22 -30.30 33.99
N ASN A 522 119.12 -29.40 34.37
CA ASN A 522 118.82 -27.98 34.41
C ASN A 522 118.66 -27.40 33.00
N VAL A 523 119.53 -27.81 32.05
CA VAL A 523 119.40 -27.44 30.63
C VAL A 523 118.11 -27.99 30.01
N GLU A 524 117.73 -29.23 30.32
CA GLU A 524 116.44 -29.80 29.90
C GLU A 524 115.25 -29.01 30.49
N SER A 525 115.33 -28.64 31.77
CA SER A 525 114.30 -27.82 32.44
C SER A 525 114.19 -26.41 31.85
N GLU A 526 115.31 -25.77 31.50
CA GLU A 526 115.31 -24.45 30.85
C GLU A 526 114.72 -24.50 29.44
N THR A 527 115.09 -25.50 28.64
CA THR A 527 114.57 -25.66 27.27
C THR A 527 113.07 -25.97 27.25
N THR A 528 112.58 -26.81 28.17
CA THR A 528 111.15 -27.09 28.32
C THR A 528 110.37 -25.87 28.82
N SER A 529 110.91 -25.11 29.77
CA SER A 529 110.29 -23.86 30.25
C SER A 529 110.14 -22.84 29.12
N ASN A 530 111.17 -22.67 28.28
CA ASN A 530 111.12 -21.78 27.12
C ASN A 530 110.08 -22.22 26.08
N ALA A 531 109.93 -23.52 25.85
CA ALA A 531 108.88 -24.06 24.97
C ALA A 531 107.47 -23.76 25.50
N ILE A 532 107.26 -23.90 26.83
CA ILE A 532 105.99 -23.59 27.49
C ILE A 532 105.67 -22.09 27.37
N TYR A 533 106.65 -21.19 27.58
CA TYR A 533 106.42 -19.76 27.39
C TYR A 533 105.98 -19.43 25.95
N GLY A 534 106.58 -20.06 24.95
CA GLY A 534 106.17 -19.92 23.55
C GLY A 534 104.78 -20.51 23.23
N GLU A 535 104.31 -21.51 23.97
CA GLU A 535 102.94 -22.03 23.88
C GLU A 535 101.92 -21.09 24.55
N ILE A 536 102.25 -20.56 25.73
CA ILE A 536 101.43 -19.58 26.45
C ILE A 536 101.23 -18.33 25.59
N GLU A 537 102.28 -17.82 24.95
CA GLU A 537 102.17 -16.63 24.08
C GLU A 537 101.26 -16.89 22.87
N ARG A 538 101.37 -18.07 22.25
CA ARG A 538 100.50 -18.47 21.12
C ARG A 538 99.04 -18.62 21.56
N LEU A 539 98.80 -19.22 22.72
CA LEU A 539 97.45 -19.33 23.29
C LEU A 539 96.87 -17.96 23.65
N SER A 540 97.67 -17.07 24.25
CA SER A 540 97.24 -15.72 24.58
C SER A 540 96.81 -14.95 23.33
N LYS A 541 97.59 -15.01 22.25
CA LYS A 541 97.24 -14.40 20.95
C LYS A 541 95.96 -15.01 20.37
N ALA A 542 95.80 -16.33 20.43
CA ALA A 542 94.59 -16.99 19.94
C ALA A 542 93.34 -16.60 20.75
N TRP A 543 93.47 -16.44 22.08
CA TRP A 543 92.41 -15.96 22.96
C TRP A 543 92.01 -14.52 22.67
N GLU A 544 92.97 -13.63 22.46
CA GLU A 544 92.71 -12.23 22.11
C GLU A 544 91.95 -12.11 20.78
N VAL A 545 92.37 -12.86 19.76
CA VAL A 545 91.66 -12.92 18.46
C VAL A 545 90.25 -13.48 18.62
N LEU A 546 90.06 -14.51 19.45
CA LEU A 546 88.75 -15.08 19.70
C LEU A 546 87.82 -14.10 20.44
N ASP A 547 88.34 -13.37 21.42
CA ASP A 547 87.58 -12.39 22.19
C ASP A 547 87.13 -11.22 21.29
N GLU A 548 88.02 -10.73 20.42
CA GLU A 548 87.67 -9.69 19.45
C GLU A 548 86.62 -10.17 18.44
N GLN A 549 86.73 -11.40 17.94
CA GLN A 549 85.72 -12.01 17.08
C GLN A 549 84.37 -12.19 17.79
N ASN A 550 84.38 -12.60 19.06
CA ASN A 550 83.16 -12.76 19.86
C ASN A 550 82.50 -11.40 20.09
N ARG A 551 83.28 -10.39 20.46
CA ARG A 551 82.81 -9.01 20.64
C ARG A 551 82.17 -8.46 19.37
N SER A 552 82.82 -8.65 18.20
CA SER A 552 82.24 -8.25 16.90
C SER A 552 80.90 -8.96 16.62
N LYS A 553 80.82 -10.28 16.84
CA LYS A 553 79.60 -11.05 16.61
C LYS A 553 78.45 -10.64 17.52
N ILE A 554 78.74 -10.33 18.78
CA ILE A 554 77.74 -9.84 19.74
C ILE A 554 77.16 -8.50 19.25
N PHE A 555 77.99 -7.57 18.77
CA PHE A 555 77.52 -6.31 18.19
C PHE A 555 76.68 -6.52 16.92
N ASP A 556 77.09 -7.43 16.03
CA ASP A 556 76.32 -7.75 14.82
C ASP A 556 74.94 -8.35 15.15
N LEU A 557 74.87 -9.23 16.15
CA LEU A 557 73.61 -9.80 16.63
C LEU A 557 72.69 -8.74 17.24
N GLN A 558 73.23 -7.85 18.08
CA GLN A 558 72.46 -6.73 18.64
C GLN A 558 71.90 -5.83 17.53
N HIS A 559 72.70 -5.47 16.52
CA HIS A 559 72.25 -4.67 15.39
C HIS A 559 71.18 -5.39 14.54
N LEU A 560 71.29 -6.72 14.37
CA LEU A 560 70.28 -7.54 13.70
C LEU A 560 68.96 -7.56 14.48
N GLU A 561 69.00 -7.75 15.80
CA GLU A 561 67.80 -7.73 16.67
C GLU A 561 67.11 -6.36 16.64
N GLU A 562 67.88 -5.27 16.74
CA GLU A 562 67.34 -3.91 16.59
C GLU A 562 66.66 -3.70 15.24
N LYS A 563 67.27 -4.21 14.15
CA LYS A 563 66.69 -4.10 12.81
C LYS A 563 65.38 -4.90 12.68
N VAL A 564 65.31 -6.11 13.23
CA VAL A 564 64.08 -6.92 13.26
C VAL A 564 63.00 -6.22 14.07
N SER A 565 63.35 -5.67 15.23
CA SER A 565 62.42 -4.89 16.06
C SER A 565 61.89 -3.67 15.31
N ARG A 566 62.75 -2.89 14.64
CA ARG A 566 62.34 -1.75 13.79
C ARG A 566 61.36 -2.19 12.69
N LEU A 567 61.70 -3.21 11.91
CA LEU A 567 60.81 -3.74 10.84
C LEU A 567 59.45 -4.21 11.39
N MET A 568 59.42 -4.83 12.57
CA MET A 568 58.15 -5.19 13.24
C MET A 568 57.32 -3.97 13.60
N THR A 569 57.93 -2.91 14.15
CA THR A 569 57.20 -1.67 14.48
C THR A 569 56.70 -0.94 13.23
N GLU A 570 57.49 -0.92 12.15
CA GLU A 570 57.10 -0.30 10.88
C GLU A 570 55.95 -1.06 10.22
N LYS A 571 55.99 -2.40 10.24
CA LYS A 571 54.87 -3.23 9.81
C LYS A 571 53.61 -2.92 10.61
N ALA A 572 53.68 -2.87 11.94
CA ALA A 572 52.52 -2.55 12.79
C ALA A 572 51.95 -1.15 12.48
N LYS A 573 52.81 -0.15 12.25
CA LYS A 573 52.40 1.21 11.82
C LYS A 573 51.72 1.19 10.45
N SER A 574 52.25 0.43 9.50
CA SER A 574 51.67 0.27 8.15
C SER A 574 50.30 -0.42 8.20
N ASP A 575 50.16 -1.49 9.00
CA ASP A 575 48.91 -2.21 9.21
C ASP A 575 47.82 -1.28 9.78
N ASN A 576 48.17 -0.49 10.81
CA ASN A 576 47.24 0.48 11.39
C ASN A 576 46.78 1.54 10.37
N LYS A 577 47.69 2.06 9.53
CA LYS A 577 47.35 3.01 8.46
C LYS A 577 46.45 2.35 7.41
N TYR A 578 46.72 1.11 7.01
CA TYR A 578 45.93 0.36 6.05
C TYR A 578 44.49 0.16 6.55
N PHE A 579 44.30 -0.31 7.79
CA PHE A 579 42.96 -0.53 8.35
C PHE A 579 42.21 0.79 8.63
N ALA A 580 42.92 1.88 8.93
CA ALA A 580 42.31 3.21 9.01
C ALA A 580 41.81 3.69 7.64
N ALA A 581 42.62 3.53 6.58
CA ALA A 581 42.23 3.88 5.21
C ALA A 581 41.06 3.02 4.70
N MET A 582 41.04 1.72 5.03
CA MET A 582 39.92 0.82 4.71
C MET A 582 38.61 1.27 5.36
N ARG A 583 38.63 1.60 6.66
CA ARG A 583 37.45 2.14 7.36
C ARG A 583 36.96 3.46 6.75
N ALA A 584 37.88 4.33 6.34
CA ALA A 584 37.52 5.58 5.66
C ALA A 584 36.87 5.33 4.28
N LYS A 585 37.34 4.33 3.52
CA LYS A 585 36.70 3.91 2.27
C LYS A 585 35.30 3.35 2.51
N ASP A 586 35.14 2.50 3.52
CA ASP A 586 33.84 1.92 3.87
C ASP A 586 32.84 3.00 4.30
N ALA A 587 33.29 4.05 5.02
CA ALA A 587 32.45 5.20 5.35
C ALA A 587 31.96 5.95 4.11
N VAL A 588 32.85 6.23 3.14
CA VAL A 588 32.47 6.88 1.87
C VAL A 588 31.54 6.00 1.03
N ASP A 589 31.73 4.67 1.02
CA ASP A 589 30.81 3.77 0.30
C ASP A 589 29.44 3.67 0.99
N ILE A 590 29.37 3.79 2.32
CA ILE A 590 28.11 3.92 3.05
C ILE A 590 27.41 5.23 2.66
N GLU A 591 28.12 6.37 2.63
CA GLU A 591 27.57 7.67 2.18
C GLU A 591 27.06 7.61 0.73
N ARG A 592 27.80 6.96 -0.18
CA ARG A 592 27.35 6.73 -1.56
C ARG A 592 26.07 5.90 -1.60
N LYS A 593 26.00 4.81 -0.83
CA LYS A 593 24.81 3.95 -0.76
C LYS A 593 23.62 4.66 -0.13
N THR A 594 23.81 5.53 0.86
CA THR A 594 22.71 6.32 1.44
C THR A 594 22.21 7.36 0.45
N ALA A 595 23.11 8.09 -0.23
CA ALA A 595 22.77 9.05 -1.29
C ALA A 595 21.99 8.39 -2.45
N LEU A 596 22.41 7.19 -2.85
CA LEU A 596 21.74 6.43 -3.91
C LEU A 596 20.33 5.98 -3.48
N ARG A 597 20.16 5.53 -2.23
CA ARG A 597 18.84 5.20 -1.67
C ARG A 597 17.93 6.42 -1.52
N THR A 598 18.46 7.60 -1.17
CA THR A 598 17.67 8.83 -1.12
C THR A 598 17.23 9.26 -2.51
N HIS A 599 18.13 9.17 -3.50
CA HIS A 599 17.80 9.44 -4.89
C HIS A 599 16.75 8.47 -5.43
N GLU A 600 16.88 7.15 -5.17
CA GLU A 600 15.90 6.16 -5.60
C GLU A 600 14.51 6.40 -4.98
N LYS A 601 14.45 6.88 -3.73
CA LYS A 601 13.19 7.30 -3.09
C LYS A 601 12.60 8.55 -3.74
N GLN A 602 13.42 9.55 -4.06
CA GLN A 602 13.00 10.76 -4.74
C GLN A 602 12.50 10.45 -6.16
N SER A 603 13.23 9.63 -6.91
CA SER A 603 12.85 9.16 -8.25
C SER A 603 11.51 8.40 -8.24
N LYS A 604 11.30 7.47 -7.30
CA LYS A 604 10.00 6.80 -7.12
C LYS A 604 8.87 7.76 -6.76
N THR A 605 9.16 8.87 -6.09
CA THR A 605 8.16 9.90 -5.77
C THR A 605 7.82 10.71 -7.02
N ILE A 606 8.82 11.04 -7.84
CA ILE A 606 8.64 11.70 -9.13
C ILE A 606 7.82 10.81 -10.08
N GLU A 607 8.12 9.51 -10.19
CA GLU A 607 7.35 8.55 -10.99
C GLU A 607 5.87 8.52 -10.60
N ARG A 608 5.56 8.46 -9.29
CA ARG A 608 4.18 8.52 -8.81
C ARG A 608 3.49 9.82 -9.21
N LEU A 609 4.19 10.95 -9.11
CA LEU A 609 3.63 12.24 -9.50
C LEU A 609 3.39 12.31 -11.02
N VAL A 610 4.27 11.71 -11.84
CA VAL A 610 4.09 11.58 -13.29
C VAL A 610 2.89 10.68 -13.63
N ASP A 611 2.68 9.59 -12.88
CA ASP A 611 1.52 8.71 -13.09
C ASP A 611 0.21 9.40 -12.70
N THR A 612 0.18 10.16 -11.60
CA THR A 612 -1.00 10.98 -11.25
C THR A 612 -1.30 12.04 -12.30
N GLU A 613 -0.26 12.58 -12.92
CA GLU A 613 -0.38 13.57 -13.99
C GLU A 613 -0.94 12.96 -15.28
N LYS A 614 -0.49 11.76 -15.67
CA LYS A 614 -1.10 11.01 -16.79
C LYS A 614 -2.57 10.73 -16.54
N GLN A 615 -2.95 10.40 -15.30
CA GLN A 615 -4.35 10.18 -14.93
C GLN A 615 -5.17 11.48 -15.04
N LEU A 616 -4.63 12.61 -14.56
CA LEU A 616 -5.27 13.92 -14.69
C LEU A 616 -5.40 14.35 -16.15
N GLN A 617 -4.37 14.14 -16.98
CA GLN A 617 -4.44 14.39 -18.44
C GLN A 617 -5.50 13.51 -19.11
N GLN A 618 -5.62 12.25 -18.71
CA GLN A 618 -6.66 11.37 -19.23
C GLN A 618 -8.06 11.85 -18.83
N GLN A 619 -8.25 12.35 -17.61
CA GLN A 619 -9.50 12.97 -17.16
C GLN A 619 -9.82 14.25 -17.94
N ILE A 620 -8.84 15.11 -18.16
CA ILE A 620 -8.99 16.31 -18.99
C ILE A 620 -9.42 15.92 -20.42
N SER A 621 -8.79 14.91 -21.03
CA SER A 621 -9.16 14.42 -22.36
C SER A 621 -10.59 13.83 -22.41
N ILE A 622 -11.05 13.19 -21.33
CA ILE A 622 -12.43 12.69 -21.24
C ILE A 622 -13.39 13.88 -21.17
N HIS A 623 -13.13 14.87 -20.31
CA HIS A 623 -13.97 16.05 -20.18
C HIS A 623 -13.97 16.92 -21.45
N GLU A 624 -12.86 17.00 -22.18
CA GLU A 624 -12.80 17.65 -23.49
C GLU A 624 -13.70 16.94 -24.52
N LYS A 625 -13.71 15.60 -24.54
CA LYS A 625 -14.63 14.83 -25.39
C LYS A 625 -16.08 15.04 -24.99
N GLU A 626 -16.38 15.09 -23.70
CA GLU A 626 -17.72 15.40 -23.19
C GLU A 626 -18.17 16.82 -23.59
N LEU A 627 -17.30 17.82 -23.44
CA LEU A 627 -17.53 19.19 -23.90
C LEU A 627 -17.78 19.25 -25.42
N MET A 628 -17.06 18.45 -26.21
CA MET A 628 -17.28 18.36 -27.66
C MET A 628 -18.68 17.79 -27.98
N VAL A 629 -19.13 16.79 -27.22
CA VAL A 629 -20.49 16.23 -27.34
C VAL A 629 -21.54 17.27 -26.94
N TYR A 630 -21.36 17.96 -25.81
CA TYR A 630 -22.28 19.03 -25.40
C TYR A 630 -22.35 20.17 -26.42
N SER A 631 -21.19 20.61 -26.94
CA SER A 631 -21.14 21.61 -28.00
C SER A 631 -21.89 21.17 -29.27
N SER A 632 -21.77 19.90 -29.66
CA SER A 632 -22.54 19.36 -30.80
C SER A 632 -24.06 19.32 -30.54
N LYS A 633 -24.47 19.03 -29.30
CA LYS A 633 -25.89 19.06 -28.89
C LYS A 633 -26.43 20.49 -28.87
N THR A 634 -25.65 21.46 -28.38
CA THR A 634 -26.04 22.87 -28.40
C THR A 634 -26.25 23.36 -29.82
N LYS A 635 -25.32 23.05 -30.75
CA LYS A 635 -25.50 23.37 -32.18
C LYS A 635 -26.75 22.73 -32.78
N ALA A 636 -27.00 21.45 -32.49
CA ALA A 636 -28.20 20.77 -32.97
C ALA A 636 -29.50 21.37 -32.39
N LEU A 637 -29.46 21.94 -31.18
CA LEU A 637 -30.59 22.66 -30.60
C LEU A 637 -30.75 24.05 -31.23
N GLU A 638 -29.67 24.78 -31.48
CA GLU A 638 -29.67 26.05 -32.22
C GLU A 638 -30.27 25.87 -33.63
N ASP A 639 -29.86 24.82 -34.35
CA ASP A 639 -30.41 24.49 -35.67
C ASP A 639 -31.92 24.17 -35.60
N LYS A 640 -32.35 23.46 -34.55
CA LYS A 640 -33.78 23.18 -34.32
C LYS A 640 -34.56 24.45 -34.02
N VAL A 641 -34.06 25.31 -33.14
CA VAL A 641 -34.69 26.60 -32.83
C VAL A 641 -34.87 27.41 -34.12
N PHE A 642 -33.82 27.51 -34.94
CA PHE A 642 -33.88 28.18 -36.23
C PHE A 642 -34.92 27.57 -37.18
N THR A 643 -34.99 26.24 -37.27
CA THR A 643 -36.03 25.58 -38.11
C THR A 643 -37.44 25.84 -37.58
N THR A 644 -37.65 25.79 -36.27
CA THR A 644 -38.97 26.02 -35.65
C THR A 644 -39.40 27.48 -35.76
N GLU A 645 -38.48 28.45 -35.69
CA GLU A 645 -38.76 29.87 -35.95
C GLU A 645 -39.20 30.09 -37.40
N ARG A 646 -38.57 29.37 -38.35
CA ARG A 646 -38.98 29.40 -39.76
C ARG A 646 -40.37 28.79 -39.97
N GLU A 647 -40.67 27.69 -39.27
CA GLU A 647 -42.00 27.08 -39.31
C GLU A 647 -43.06 27.97 -38.66
N LEU A 648 -42.76 28.57 -37.51
CA LEU A 648 -43.65 29.50 -36.80
C LEU A 648 -43.98 30.73 -37.65
N SER A 649 -42.97 31.32 -38.31
CA SER A 649 -43.18 32.46 -39.21
C SER A 649 -44.05 32.08 -40.42
N SER A 650 -43.85 30.89 -41.00
CA SER A 650 -44.73 30.40 -42.07
C SER A 650 -46.17 30.14 -41.60
N ALA A 651 -46.35 29.58 -40.41
CA ALA A 651 -47.66 29.32 -39.82
C ALA A 651 -48.40 30.61 -39.45
N ARG A 652 -47.69 31.63 -38.95
CA ARG A 652 -48.24 32.97 -38.71
C ARG A 652 -48.77 33.61 -39.99
N LEU A 653 -48.03 33.49 -41.09
CA LEU A 653 -48.42 34.04 -42.38
C LEU A 653 -49.69 33.35 -42.93
N LEU A 654 -49.79 32.02 -42.79
CA LEU A 654 -51.01 31.26 -43.12
C LEU A 654 -52.20 31.61 -42.20
N ALA A 655 -51.95 31.84 -40.91
CA ALA A 655 -52.98 32.23 -39.96
C ALA A 655 -53.55 33.62 -40.31
N ASP A 656 -52.71 34.59 -40.65
CA ASP A 656 -53.14 35.92 -41.09
C ASP A 656 -53.93 35.87 -42.40
N GLU A 657 -53.52 35.02 -43.35
CA GLU A 657 -54.28 34.79 -44.58
C GLU A 657 -55.66 34.17 -44.28
N SER A 658 -55.71 33.20 -43.37
CA SER A 658 -56.98 32.59 -42.93
C SER A 658 -57.90 33.58 -42.22
N LYS A 659 -57.33 34.51 -41.43
CA LYS A 659 -58.06 35.57 -40.74
C LYS A 659 -58.65 36.58 -41.72
N ARG A 660 -57.91 36.96 -42.77
CA ARG A 660 -58.44 37.78 -43.87
C ARG A 660 -59.61 37.10 -44.58
N ARG A 661 -59.48 35.80 -44.90
CA ARG A 661 -60.57 35.02 -45.51
C ARG A 661 -61.81 34.94 -44.60
N LEU A 662 -61.62 34.73 -43.30
CA LEU A 662 -62.72 34.76 -42.34
C LEU A 662 -63.40 36.13 -42.25
N MET A 663 -62.64 37.22 -42.32
CA MET A 663 -63.18 38.57 -42.33
C MET A 663 -64.00 38.84 -43.59
N GLU A 664 -63.54 38.42 -44.77
CA GLU A 664 -64.29 38.50 -46.02
C GLU A 664 -65.56 37.63 -46.02
N VAL A 665 -65.52 36.44 -45.41
CA VAL A 665 -66.70 35.60 -45.26
C VAL A 665 -67.68 36.24 -44.27
N SER A 666 -67.19 36.84 -43.19
CA SER A 666 -68.02 37.53 -42.21
C SER A 666 -68.69 38.78 -42.80
N THR A 667 -68.01 39.55 -43.66
CA THR A 667 -68.62 40.70 -44.34
C THR A 667 -69.70 40.23 -45.32
N LYS A 668 -69.42 39.19 -46.11
CA LYS A 668 -70.43 38.56 -47.00
C LYS A 668 -71.62 37.99 -46.24
N LEU A 669 -71.38 37.39 -45.07
CA LEU A 669 -72.45 36.89 -44.20
C LEU A 669 -73.30 38.04 -43.65
N ASN A 670 -72.66 39.15 -43.26
CA ASN A 670 -73.35 40.33 -42.77
C ASN A 670 -74.17 41.01 -43.88
N GLU A 671 -73.62 41.15 -45.08
CA GLU A 671 -74.35 41.62 -46.27
C GLU A 671 -75.56 40.73 -46.55
N ARG A 672 -75.38 39.40 -46.48
CA ARG A 672 -76.48 38.44 -46.64
C ARG A 672 -77.51 38.52 -45.51
N HIS A 673 -77.09 38.80 -44.28
CA HIS A 673 -77.98 39.03 -43.16
C HIS A 673 -78.84 40.28 -43.36
N VAL A 674 -78.24 41.38 -43.82
CA VAL A 674 -78.97 42.61 -44.18
C VAL A 674 -79.95 42.33 -45.32
N MET A 675 -79.52 41.60 -46.36
CA MET A 675 -80.42 41.18 -47.44
C MET A 675 -81.57 40.30 -46.94
N TYR A 676 -81.32 39.38 -46.00
CA TYR A 676 -82.37 38.57 -45.38
C TYR A 676 -83.31 39.40 -44.50
N GLU A 677 -82.81 40.43 -43.81
CA GLU A 677 -83.65 41.35 -43.04
C GLU A 677 -84.52 42.22 -43.96
N ASP A 678 -83.98 42.69 -45.08
CA ASP A 678 -84.71 43.39 -46.12
C ASP A 678 -85.75 42.49 -46.79
N GLU A 679 -85.40 41.23 -47.11
CA GLU A 679 -86.34 40.21 -47.59
C GLU A 679 -87.40 39.89 -46.55
N ARG A 680 -87.05 39.83 -45.26
CA ARG A 680 -88.01 39.59 -44.18
C ARG A 680 -88.94 40.79 -44.00
N ALA A 681 -88.44 42.01 -44.14
CA ALA A 681 -89.25 43.23 -44.13
C ALA A 681 -90.17 43.30 -45.36
N ALA A 682 -89.67 42.93 -46.54
CA ALA A 682 -90.45 42.80 -47.77
C ALA A 682 -91.50 41.69 -47.65
N LYS A 683 -91.16 40.55 -47.05
CA LYS A 683 -92.10 39.47 -46.74
C LYS A 683 -93.16 39.90 -45.75
N LYS A 684 -92.81 40.72 -44.75
CA LYS A 684 -93.78 41.28 -43.80
C LYS A 684 -94.74 42.26 -44.48
N ARG A 685 -94.26 43.09 -45.41
CA ARG A 685 -95.10 43.94 -46.28
C ARG A 685 -95.99 43.11 -47.21
N LEU A 686 -95.44 42.05 -47.82
CA LEU A 686 -96.18 41.10 -48.64
C LEU A 686 -97.16 40.24 -47.83
N GLU A 687 -96.90 40.01 -46.54
CA GLU A 687 -97.81 39.34 -45.60
C GLU A 687 -98.93 40.29 -45.19
N GLU A 688 -98.65 41.58 -44.96
CA GLU A 688 -99.65 42.63 -44.76
C GLU A 688 -100.54 42.82 -46.00
N ASP A 689 -99.95 42.81 -47.20
CA ASP A 689 -100.68 42.81 -48.47
C ASP A 689 -101.38 41.48 -48.74
N ASN A 690 -100.82 40.34 -48.32
CA ASN A 690 -101.52 39.05 -48.31
C ASN A 690 -102.67 39.02 -47.31
N THR A 691 -102.62 39.74 -46.19
CA THR A 691 -103.78 39.82 -45.27
C THR A 691 -104.92 40.64 -45.86
N LYS A 692 -104.60 41.67 -46.67
CA LYS A 692 -105.58 42.40 -47.49
C LYS A 692 -106.11 41.56 -48.66
N LEU A 693 -105.24 40.83 -49.36
CA LEU A 693 -105.64 39.89 -50.42
C LEU A 693 -106.37 38.65 -49.85
N ARG A 694 -106.14 38.28 -48.58
CA ARG A 694 -106.85 37.21 -47.85
C ARG A 694 -108.23 37.65 -47.35
N SER A 695 -108.52 38.94 -47.20
CA SER A 695 -109.91 39.40 -47.08
C SER A 695 -110.66 39.32 -48.42
N ASP A 696 -109.94 39.45 -49.54
CA ASP A 696 -110.51 39.44 -50.89
C ASP A 696 -110.57 38.03 -51.53
N LEU A 697 -109.82 37.06 -51.00
CA LEU A 697 -109.80 35.64 -51.41
C LEU A 697 -110.62 34.72 -50.49
N GLN A 698 -111.74 35.22 -49.96
CA GLN A 698 -112.81 34.41 -49.36
C GLN A 698 -113.90 34.02 -50.40
N ARG A 699 -113.47 33.70 -51.65
CA ARG A 699 -114.30 33.01 -52.64
C ARG A 699 -113.52 31.87 -53.31
N ILE A 700 -113.97 30.65 -53.00
CA ILE A 700 -113.87 29.39 -53.78
C ILE A 700 -112.56 28.55 -53.63
N PRO A 701 -112.65 27.19 -53.62
CA PRO A 701 -111.79 26.32 -52.82
C PRO A 701 -110.91 25.30 -53.61
N HIS A 702 -110.11 24.55 -52.82
CA HIS A 702 -109.57 23.19 -53.05
C HIS A 702 -108.34 23.00 -53.95
N ASN A 703 -107.21 22.48 -53.43
CA ASN A 703 -106.85 21.05 -53.44
C ASN A 703 -105.40 20.75 -52.92
N GLN A 704 -105.27 19.59 -52.30
CA GLN A 704 -104.11 18.82 -51.77
C GLN A 704 -103.08 18.35 -52.85
N PRO A 705 -102.11 17.42 -52.61
CA PRO A 705 -101.19 17.08 -51.49
C PRO A 705 -99.71 16.75 -51.97
N VAL A 706 -98.94 15.98 -51.15
CA VAL A 706 -97.80 15.05 -51.50
C VAL A 706 -96.36 15.64 -51.28
N SER A 707 -95.35 15.03 -50.63
CA SER A 707 -95.12 13.72 -49.98
C SER A 707 -93.68 13.58 -49.40
N SER A 708 -93.53 12.66 -48.42
CA SER A 708 -92.41 11.73 -48.08
C SER A 708 -90.99 12.26 -47.79
N GLY A 709 -90.22 11.83 -46.77
CA GLY A 709 -90.08 10.51 -46.10
C GLY A 709 -88.61 10.06 -46.27
N ALA A 710 -87.74 10.04 -45.23
CA ALA A 710 -87.48 8.99 -44.23
C ALA A 710 -86.34 7.98 -44.58
N MET A 711 -85.48 7.70 -43.57
CA MET A 711 -84.79 6.43 -43.19
C MET A 711 -83.24 6.28 -43.25
N ASN A 712 -82.71 5.88 -42.07
CA ASN A 712 -81.70 4.85 -41.71
C ASN A 712 -80.22 4.99 -42.18
N GLY A 713 -79.17 4.51 -41.47
CA GLY A 713 -79.00 3.75 -40.22
C GLY A 713 -77.67 2.95 -40.23
N ILE A 714 -76.88 3.05 -39.14
CA ILE A 714 -75.99 2.08 -38.43
C ILE A 714 -74.91 1.27 -39.20
N HIS A 715 -73.64 1.45 -38.77
CA HIS A 715 -72.48 0.53 -38.90
C HIS A 715 -71.49 0.84 -37.73
N ASN A 716 -70.72 -0.05 -37.11
CA ASN A 716 -70.72 -1.51 -37.02
C ASN A 716 -69.78 -1.90 -35.85
N ALA A 717 -70.23 -2.77 -34.94
CA ALA A 717 -69.46 -3.32 -33.82
C ALA A 717 -68.54 -4.48 -34.28
N LYS A 718 -67.61 -4.19 -35.19
CA LYS A 718 -66.74 -5.20 -35.82
C LYS A 718 -65.25 -5.02 -35.52
N GLU A 719 -64.90 -4.10 -34.63
CA GLU A 719 -63.52 -3.66 -34.39
C GLU A 719 -62.96 -4.14 -33.02
N GLU A 720 -63.80 -4.58 -32.09
CA GLU A 720 -63.37 -5.04 -30.76
C GLU A 720 -63.07 -6.54 -30.64
N ASN A 721 -63.51 -7.37 -31.59
CA ASN A 721 -63.28 -8.82 -31.54
C ASN A 721 -61.98 -9.28 -32.23
N LEU A 722 -61.30 -8.40 -32.97
CA LEU A 722 -60.03 -8.71 -33.65
C LEU A 722 -58.78 -8.38 -32.80
N GLN A 723 -58.95 -7.71 -31.65
CA GLN A 723 -57.85 -7.37 -30.74
C GLN A 723 -57.66 -8.40 -29.61
N ARG A 724 -58.65 -9.24 -29.32
CA ARG A 724 -58.59 -10.24 -28.23
C ARG A 724 -58.00 -11.60 -28.65
N GLU A 725 -58.01 -11.94 -29.94
CA GLU A 725 -57.41 -13.19 -30.46
C GLU A 725 -55.90 -13.08 -30.73
N ARG A 726 -55.30 -11.89 -30.64
CA ARG A 726 -53.86 -11.67 -30.84
C ARG A 726 -53.02 -11.98 -29.59
N ASP A 727 -53.62 -11.94 -28.40
CA ASP A 727 -52.89 -12.01 -27.13
C ASP A 727 -52.91 -13.42 -26.47
N GLN A 728 -53.38 -14.45 -27.17
CA GLN A 728 -53.48 -15.84 -26.65
C GLN A 728 -52.56 -16.88 -27.32
N LEU A 729 -51.63 -16.47 -28.20
CA LEU A 729 -50.66 -17.38 -28.86
C LEU A 729 -49.20 -17.00 -28.55
N PHE A 730 -48.82 -16.96 -27.27
CA PHE A 730 -47.44 -16.67 -26.86
C PHE A 730 -46.89 -17.51 -25.69
N VAL A 731 -47.31 -18.77 -25.57
CA VAL A 731 -46.75 -19.67 -24.53
C VAL A 731 -46.59 -21.10 -25.06
N SER A 732 -45.42 -21.39 -25.65
CA SER A 732 -44.63 -22.64 -25.46
C SER A 732 -43.61 -22.80 -26.61
N LEU A 733 -42.51 -22.06 -26.57
CA LEU A 733 -41.36 -22.33 -27.44
C LEU A 733 -40.10 -22.18 -26.58
N SER A 734 -39.36 -23.29 -26.42
CA SER A 734 -38.11 -23.33 -25.68
C SER A 734 -37.10 -22.37 -26.32
N ASN A 735 -36.65 -21.37 -25.58
CA ASN A 735 -35.65 -20.40 -26.01
C ASN A 735 -34.25 -21.04 -25.94
N ARG A 736 -33.72 -21.41 -27.10
CA ARG A 736 -32.29 -21.79 -27.23
C ARG A 736 -31.44 -20.53 -27.30
N LEU A 737 -30.44 -20.44 -26.43
CA LEU A 737 -29.51 -19.33 -26.33
C LEU A 737 -28.09 -19.83 -26.54
N LEU A 738 -27.24 -19.03 -27.18
CA LEU A 738 -25.82 -19.29 -27.28
C LEU A 738 -25.07 -18.30 -26.39
N VAL A 739 -24.23 -18.84 -25.52
CA VAL A 739 -23.32 -18.09 -24.65
C VAL A 739 -21.95 -18.04 -25.31
N GLY A 740 -21.51 -16.85 -25.73
CA GLY A 740 -20.18 -16.63 -26.28
C GLY A 740 -19.13 -16.51 -25.18
N ILE A 741 -18.02 -17.26 -25.29
CA ILE A 741 -16.96 -17.33 -24.28
C ILE A 741 -15.72 -16.57 -24.78
N PHE A 742 -15.02 -15.88 -23.88
CA PHE A 742 -13.81 -15.14 -24.23
C PHE A 742 -12.57 -16.05 -24.23
N ASN A 743 -11.84 -16.09 -25.35
CA ASN A 743 -10.55 -16.77 -25.48
C ASN A 743 -9.49 -15.82 -26.03
N LYS A 744 -8.83 -15.05 -25.15
CA LYS A 744 -7.62 -14.29 -25.50
C LYS A 744 -6.61 -14.33 -24.33
N THR A 745 -5.59 -15.16 -24.50
CA THR A 745 -4.26 -15.19 -23.84
C THR A 745 -4.14 -15.71 -22.39
N THR A 746 -3.39 -16.82 -22.29
CA THR A 746 -2.42 -17.24 -21.24
C THR A 746 -2.87 -17.62 -19.83
N VAL A 747 -4.14 -17.51 -19.46
CA VAL A 747 -4.60 -18.05 -18.18
C VAL A 747 -5.90 -18.80 -18.40
N LEU A 748 -5.82 -20.13 -18.23
CA LEU A 748 -6.92 -21.04 -17.90
C LEU A 748 -7.89 -21.51 -19.00
N THR A 749 -7.99 -22.84 -19.09
CA THR A 749 -9.09 -23.65 -19.65
C THR A 749 -10.46 -23.01 -19.42
N SER A 750 -10.96 -22.28 -20.42
CA SER A 750 -12.07 -21.33 -20.27
C SER A 750 -13.43 -21.98 -20.01
N LEU A 751 -13.66 -23.22 -20.46
CA LEU A 751 -14.90 -23.96 -20.16
C LEU A 751 -14.92 -24.63 -18.78
N PHE A 752 -13.75 -25.01 -18.26
CA PHE A 752 -13.64 -25.76 -17.00
C PHE A 752 -13.99 -24.94 -15.75
N ASN A 753 -13.87 -23.61 -15.83
CA ASN A 753 -14.33 -22.67 -14.80
C ASN A 753 -15.73 -22.10 -15.11
N LEU A 754 -16.18 -22.16 -16.37
CA LEU A 754 -17.46 -21.60 -16.81
C LEU A 754 -18.64 -22.37 -16.25
N LEU A 755 -18.66 -23.70 -16.36
CA LEU A 755 -19.79 -24.51 -15.85
C LEU A 755 -20.00 -24.31 -14.33
N PRO A 756 -18.95 -24.38 -13.47
CA PRO A 756 -19.09 -24.06 -12.05
C PRO A 756 -19.56 -22.63 -11.77
N GLU A 757 -19.12 -21.63 -12.56
CA GLU A 757 -19.60 -20.26 -12.43
C GLU A 757 -21.09 -20.16 -12.77
N LEU A 758 -21.51 -20.71 -13.92
CA LEU A 758 -22.90 -20.71 -14.38
C LEU A 758 -23.83 -21.36 -13.36
N ASP A 759 -23.50 -22.55 -12.88
CA ASP A 759 -24.30 -23.27 -11.89
C ASP A 759 -24.43 -22.49 -10.59
N SER A 760 -23.34 -21.84 -10.17
CA SER A 760 -23.33 -21.08 -8.93
C SER A 760 -24.11 -19.77 -9.06
N VAL A 761 -23.99 -19.07 -10.19
CA VAL A 761 -24.77 -17.85 -10.47
C VAL A 761 -26.25 -18.18 -10.62
N ALA A 762 -26.60 -19.25 -11.34
CA ALA A 762 -27.98 -19.72 -11.46
C ALA A 762 -28.57 -20.04 -10.08
N LYS A 763 -27.84 -20.78 -9.22
CA LYS A 763 -28.28 -21.08 -7.85
C LYS A 763 -28.37 -19.83 -6.98
N ALA A 764 -27.45 -18.88 -7.08
CA ALA A 764 -27.47 -17.63 -6.30
C ALA A 764 -28.63 -16.71 -6.69
N LEU A 765 -29.06 -16.74 -7.96
CA LEU A 765 -30.17 -15.98 -8.49
C LEU A 765 -31.52 -16.72 -8.44
N GLY A 766 -31.52 -18.01 -8.10
CA GLY A 766 -32.73 -18.84 -8.07
C GLY A 766 -33.31 -19.16 -9.46
N LEU A 767 -32.45 -19.26 -10.47
CA LEU A 767 -32.85 -19.54 -11.85
C LEU A 767 -32.99 -21.05 -12.09
N ASN A 768 -34.03 -21.45 -12.82
CA ASN A 768 -34.23 -22.84 -13.25
C ASN A 768 -33.35 -23.15 -14.47
N PHE A 769 -32.04 -23.27 -14.25
CA PHE A 769 -31.06 -23.56 -15.29
C PHE A 769 -30.87 -25.07 -15.44
N LYS A 770 -31.19 -25.62 -16.62
CA LYS A 770 -30.86 -27.01 -16.95
C LYS A 770 -29.43 -27.09 -17.45
N ARG A 771 -28.52 -27.53 -16.58
CA ARG A 771 -27.11 -27.74 -16.91
C ARG A 771 -26.98 -28.80 -18.03
N PRO A 772 -26.19 -28.54 -19.10
CA PRO A 772 -25.79 -29.57 -20.06
C PRO A 772 -24.96 -30.66 -19.36
N SER A 773 -25.14 -31.94 -19.72
CA SER A 773 -24.32 -33.02 -19.15
C SER A 773 -22.84 -32.82 -19.45
N ASP A 774 -21.96 -33.10 -18.48
CA ASP A 774 -20.50 -32.89 -18.64
C ASP A 774 -19.93 -33.65 -19.84
N ASP A 775 -20.46 -34.84 -20.14
CA ASP A 775 -20.08 -35.65 -21.31
C ASP A 775 -20.51 -35.04 -22.65
N SER A 776 -21.49 -34.14 -22.64
CA SER A 776 -22.03 -33.47 -23.84
C SER A 776 -21.37 -32.12 -24.14
N VAL A 777 -20.55 -31.61 -23.21
CA VAL A 777 -19.88 -30.31 -23.36
C VAL A 777 -18.47 -30.52 -23.89
N ASP A 778 -18.23 -30.05 -25.11
CA ASP A 778 -16.89 -30.01 -25.66
C ASP A 778 -16.07 -28.91 -24.98
N LEU A 779 -15.19 -29.30 -24.05
CA LEU A 779 -14.29 -28.42 -23.30
C LEU A 779 -13.31 -27.62 -24.18
N THR A 780 -13.16 -27.97 -25.46
CA THR A 780 -12.32 -27.25 -26.43
C THR A 780 -13.07 -26.16 -27.20
N SER A 781 -14.40 -26.12 -27.07
CA SER A 781 -15.25 -25.11 -27.71
C SER A 781 -15.02 -23.71 -27.13
N SER A 782 -15.32 -22.67 -27.92
CA SER A 782 -15.31 -21.26 -27.46
C SER A 782 -16.71 -20.70 -27.21
N CYS A 783 -17.74 -21.53 -27.31
CA CYS A 783 -19.12 -21.15 -27.04
C CYS A 783 -19.89 -22.32 -26.41
N LEU A 784 -20.93 -21.99 -25.64
CA LEU A 784 -21.80 -22.96 -25.01
C LEU A 784 -23.26 -22.66 -25.37
N VAL A 785 -23.96 -23.63 -25.97
CA VAL A 785 -25.41 -23.52 -26.17
C VAL A 785 -26.11 -23.92 -24.88
N VAL A 786 -27.03 -23.08 -24.42
CA VAL A 786 -27.81 -23.31 -23.21
C VAL A 786 -29.29 -23.06 -23.47
N GLU A 787 -30.15 -23.73 -22.71
CA GLU A 787 -31.60 -23.55 -22.77
C GLU A 787 -32.07 -22.81 -21.51
N LEU A 788 -32.71 -21.66 -21.70
CA LEU A 788 -33.32 -20.86 -20.63
C LEU A 788 -34.81 -20.64 -20.94
N GLU A 789 -35.61 -20.37 -19.91
CA GLU A 789 -37.05 -20.17 -20.09
C GLU A 789 -37.35 -18.79 -20.68
N THR A 790 -36.64 -17.74 -20.25
CA THR A 790 -36.88 -16.35 -20.69
C THR A 790 -35.60 -15.57 -21.01
N ASP A 791 -35.71 -14.58 -21.89
CA ASP A 791 -34.62 -13.65 -22.23
C ASP A 791 -34.16 -12.83 -21.00
N GLU A 792 -35.05 -12.60 -20.03
CA GLU A 792 -34.70 -11.91 -18.77
C GLU A 792 -33.75 -12.74 -17.90
N GLN A 793 -33.96 -14.07 -17.82
CA GLN A 793 -33.05 -14.97 -17.10
C GLN A 793 -31.63 -14.90 -17.71
N ALA A 794 -31.54 -14.81 -19.03
CA ALA A 794 -30.27 -14.65 -19.73
C ALA A 794 -29.55 -13.34 -19.37
N ARG A 795 -30.29 -12.22 -19.36
CA ARG A 795 -29.75 -10.90 -18.96
C ARG A 795 -29.30 -10.90 -17.50
N LEU A 796 -30.07 -11.51 -16.60
CA LEU A 796 -29.70 -11.65 -15.19
C LEU A 796 -28.42 -12.48 -15.02
N LEU A 797 -28.30 -13.59 -15.74
CA LEU A 797 -27.12 -14.44 -15.73
C LEU A 797 -25.88 -13.70 -16.27
N ALA A 798 -26.00 -12.99 -17.39
CA ALA A 798 -24.94 -12.17 -17.96
C ALA A 798 -24.49 -11.02 -17.04
N SER A 799 -25.43 -10.43 -16.29
CA SER A 799 -25.15 -9.30 -15.40
C SER A 799 -24.13 -9.61 -14.29
N ARG A 800 -23.87 -10.91 -14.05
CA ARG A 800 -23.04 -11.41 -12.95
C ARG A 800 -21.87 -12.30 -13.38
N CYS A 801 -21.98 -13.05 -14.47
CA CYS A 801 -20.90 -13.94 -14.92
C CYS A 801 -19.74 -13.15 -15.54
N VAL A 802 -18.50 -13.49 -15.19
CA VAL A 802 -17.30 -12.81 -15.70
C VAL A 802 -16.70 -13.51 -16.91
N LEU A 803 -16.85 -14.83 -17.04
CA LEU A 803 -16.29 -15.60 -18.15
C LEU A 803 -17.14 -15.51 -19.43
N ILE A 804 -18.40 -15.07 -19.29
CA ILE A 804 -19.27 -14.79 -20.42
C ILE A 804 -18.79 -13.49 -21.09
N LYS A 805 -18.59 -13.54 -22.40
CA LYS A 805 -18.33 -12.34 -23.19
C LYS A 805 -19.65 -11.62 -23.47
N TYR A 806 -20.60 -12.35 -24.06
CA TYR A 806 -21.97 -11.92 -24.31
C TYR A 806 -22.87 -13.14 -24.50
N ILE A 807 -24.19 -12.92 -24.50
CA ILE A 807 -25.20 -13.93 -24.79
C ILE A 807 -25.98 -13.49 -26.03
N ILE A 808 -26.17 -14.42 -26.95
CA ILE A 808 -27.05 -14.26 -28.10
C ILE A 808 -28.23 -15.23 -28.00
N ARG A 809 -29.40 -14.77 -28.43
CA ARG A 809 -30.53 -15.66 -28.68
C ARG A 809 -30.35 -16.32 -30.03
N LEU A 810 -30.30 -17.65 -30.04
CA LEU A 810 -29.97 -18.41 -31.22
C LEU A 810 -31.20 -18.48 -32.14
N LEU A 811 -31.05 -18.03 -33.39
CA LEU A 811 -32.08 -18.13 -34.42
C LEU A 811 -31.83 -19.35 -35.31
N ALA A 812 -30.57 -19.58 -35.68
CA ALA A 812 -30.12 -20.70 -36.48
C ALA A 812 -28.65 -21.03 -36.22
N ASP A 813 -28.28 -22.28 -36.45
CA ASP A 813 -26.90 -22.76 -36.44
C ASP A 813 -26.67 -23.75 -37.58
N GLY A 814 -25.41 -23.95 -37.97
CA GLY A 814 -25.04 -24.90 -39.01
C GLY A 814 -23.54 -25.20 -39.00
N SER A 815 -23.15 -26.38 -39.49
CA SER A 815 -21.74 -26.75 -39.68
C SER A 815 -21.09 -26.00 -40.85
N THR A 816 -21.91 -25.52 -41.78
CA THR A 816 -21.52 -24.68 -42.93
C THR A 816 -22.46 -23.47 -43.06
N TYR A 817 -22.03 -22.45 -43.81
CA TYR A 817 -22.86 -21.28 -44.10
C TYR A 817 -24.13 -21.64 -44.89
N GLU A 818 -24.07 -22.62 -45.80
CA GLU A 818 -25.23 -23.09 -46.55
C GLU A 818 -26.29 -23.68 -45.61
N GLU A 819 -25.87 -24.58 -44.72
CA GLU A 819 -26.75 -25.19 -43.73
C GLU A 819 -27.35 -24.14 -42.77
N LEU A 820 -26.52 -23.18 -42.32
CA LEU A 820 -26.97 -22.07 -41.47
C LEU A 820 -28.08 -21.26 -42.16
N HIS A 821 -27.89 -20.90 -43.42
CA HIS A 821 -28.87 -20.12 -44.17
C HIS A 821 -30.17 -20.88 -44.42
N ASP A 822 -30.09 -22.18 -44.71
CA ASP A 822 -31.28 -23.02 -44.88
C ASP A 822 -32.06 -23.17 -43.57
N ASN A 823 -31.36 -23.31 -42.44
CA ASN A 823 -31.98 -23.32 -41.12
C ASN A 823 -32.59 -21.96 -40.75
N ASN A 824 -31.91 -20.85 -41.07
CA ASN A 824 -32.43 -19.51 -40.80
C ASN A 824 -33.67 -19.15 -41.64
N LYS A 825 -33.74 -19.61 -42.90
CA LYS A 825 -34.93 -19.46 -43.75
C LYS A 825 -36.14 -20.20 -43.18
N LYS A 826 -35.94 -21.40 -42.62
CA LYS A 826 -37.01 -22.16 -41.92
C LYS A 826 -37.47 -21.45 -40.64
N ALA A 827 -36.60 -20.67 -40.02
CA ALA A 827 -36.85 -19.92 -38.79
C ALA A 827 -37.43 -18.51 -39.02
N GLU A 828 -38.05 -18.23 -40.18
CA GLU A 828 -38.56 -16.89 -40.52
C GLU A 828 -39.47 -16.30 -39.45
N TYR A 829 -40.33 -17.11 -38.83
CA TYR A 829 -41.23 -16.69 -37.76
C TYR A 829 -40.53 -16.05 -36.54
N LEU A 830 -39.24 -16.34 -36.30
CA LEU A 830 -38.49 -15.79 -35.18
C LEU A 830 -37.93 -14.39 -35.45
N TRP A 831 -37.58 -14.09 -36.71
CA TRP A 831 -36.92 -12.83 -37.08
C TRP A 831 -37.78 -11.89 -37.92
N ASP A 832 -38.94 -12.34 -38.42
CA ASP A 832 -39.90 -11.52 -39.17
C ASP A 832 -40.35 -10.27 -38.40
N GLN A 833 -40.52 -10.40 -37.08
CA GLN A 833 -40.85 -9.31 -36.15
C GLN A 833 -39.84 -8.14 -36.16
N TYR A 834 -38.62 -8.35 -36.68
CA TYR A 834 -37.55 -7.35 -36.70
C TYR A 834 -37.34 -6.70 -38.08
N LYS A 835 -38.17 -7.03 -39.09
CA LYS A 835 -37.99 -6.53 -40.47
C LYS A 835 -37.97 -5.01 -40.57
N ASP A 836 -38.79 -4.30 -39.78
CA ASP A 836 -38.89 -2.84 -39.81
C ASP A 836 -38.05 -2.14 -38.71
N SER A 837 -37.44 -2.91 -37.81
CA SER A 837 -36.64 -2.38 -36.69
C SER A 837 -35.28 -1.86 -37.14
N THR A 838 -34.74 -0.85 -36.46
CA THR A 838 -33.37 -0.40 -36.73
C THR A 838 -32.36 -1.45 -36.27
N PHE A 839 -31.42 -1.83 -37.14
CA PHE A 839 -30.56 -2.97 -36.87
C PHE A 839 -29.06 -2.70 -37.07
N SER A 840 -28.23 -3.54 -36.45
CA SER A 840 -26.81 -3.70 -36.77
C SER A 840 -26.51 -5.18 -36.96
N VAL A 841 -25.44 -5.50 -37.69
CA VAL A 841 -24.94 -6.88 -37.84
C VAL A 841 -23.48 -6.90 -37.44
N ASN A 842 -23.14 -7.74 -36.48
CA ASN A 842 -21.78 -7.99 -36.06
C ASN A 842 -21.35 -9.41 -36.47
N VAL A 843 -20.11 -9.55 -36.94
CA VAL A 843 -19.54 -10.84 -37.32
C VAL A 843 -18.27 -11.04 -36.51
N GLU A 844 -18.25 -12.09 -35.71
CA GLU A 844 -17.13 -12.47 -34.87
C GLU A 844 -16.69 -13.91 -35.14
N ALA A 845 -15.39 -14.16 -35.06
CA ALA A 845 -14.83 -15.49 -35.15
C ALA A 845 -13.99 -15.80 -33.92
N ALA A 846 -14.09 -17.04 -33.44
CA ALA A 846 -13.22 -17.58 -32.42
C ALA A 846 -11.82 -17.81 -32.98
N TYR A 847 -10.78 -17.44 -32.22
CA TYR A 847 -9.35 -17.68 -32.51
C TYR A 847 -8.76 -17.00 -33.76
N ILE A 848 -9.58 -16.51 -34.69
CA ILE A 848 -9.14 -15.89 -35.94
C ILE A 848 -9.67 -14.46 -36.02
N SER A 849 -8.85 -13.53 -36.52
CA SER A 849 -9.29 -12.17 -36.83
C SER A 849 -9.80 -12.11 -38.27
N LEU A 850 -11.10 -11.86 -38.46
CA LEU A 850 -11.70 -11.70 -39.78
C LEU A 850 -11.37 -10.33 -40.38
N PRO A 851 -10.83 -10.24 -41.61
CA PRO A 851 -10.71 -8.99 -42.38
C PRO A 851 -12.07 -8.35 -42.64
N ARG A 852 -12.09 -7.02 -42.84
CA ARG A 852 -13.33 -6.27 -43.08
C ARG A 852 -14.09 -6.76 -44.31
N GLU A 853 -13.39 -7.04 -45.41
CA GLU A 853 -13.98 -7.55 -46.67
C GLU A 853 -14.75 -8.84 -46.45
N LYS A 854 -14.16 -9.80 -45.72
CA LYS A 854 -14.83 -11.07 -45.40
C LYS A 854 -16.08 -10.85 -44.54
N ARG A 855 -16.03 -9.95 -43.55
CA ARG A 855 -17.21 -9.63 -42.73
C ARG A 855 -18.34 -9.04 -43.57
N THR A 856 -18.02 -8.12 -44.48
CA THR A 856 -19.02 -7.54 -45.39
C THR A 856 -19.63 -8.60 -46.30
N ALA A 857 -18.81 -9.49 -46.88
CA ALA A 857 -19.30 -10.59 -47.70
C ALA A 857 -20.25 -11.53 -46.93
N ILE A 858 -19.91 -11.88 -45.68
CA ILE A 858 -20.77 -12.69 -44.80
C ILE A 858 -22.11 -11.96 -44.55
N ILE A 859 -22.08 -10.65 -44.26
CA ILE A 859 -23.29 -9.86 -44.02
C ILE A 859 -24.19 -9.82 -45.27
N GLU A 860 -23.61 -9.65 -46.46
CA GLU A 860 -24.35 -9.61 -47.73
C GLU A 860 -25.07 -10.93 -48.06
N GLN A 861 -24.57 -12.07 -47.57
CA GLN A 861 -25.23 -13.37 -47.72
C GLN A 861 -26.59 -13.44 -47.01
N PHE A 862 -26.83 -12.61 -45.98
CA PHE A 862 -28.12 -12.53 -45.28
C PHE A 862 -29.15 -11.62 -45.97
N SER A 863 -28.87 -11.15 -47.20
CA SER A 863 -29.78 -10.29 -47.98
C SER A 863 -31.20 -10.85 -48.18
N TYR A 864 -31.36 -12.18 -48.14
CA TYR A 864 -32.67 -12.84 -48.23
C TYR A 864 -33.63 -12.51 -47.07
N MET A 865 -33.13 -12.02 -45.93
CA MET A 865 -33.99 -11.59 -44.81
C MET A 865 -34.75 -10.29 -45.09
N GLN A 866 -34.34 -9.53 -46.12
CA GLN A 866 -35.01 -8.30 -46.59
C GLN A 866 -35.35 -7.30 -45.46
N LEU A 867 -34.42 -7.08 -44.52
CA LEU A 867 -34.59 -6.11 -43.44
C LEU A 867 -34.74 -4.68 -44.04
N ARG A 868 -35.88 -4.04 -43.76
CA ARG A 868 -36.26 -2.70 -44.26
C ARG A 868 -35.87 -1.57 -43.32
N GLY A 869 -35.64 -1.89 -42.04
CA GLY A 869 -35.23 -0.92 -41.03
C GLY A 869 -33.87 -0.27 -41.32
N LYS A 870 -33.66 0.93 -40.78
CA LYS A 870 -32.41 1.68 -41.01
C LYS A 870 -31.23 1.04 -40.25
N VAL A 871 -30.11 0.86 -40.94
CA VAL A 871 -28.87 0.36 -40.32
C VAL A 871 -28.29 1.41 -39.36
N ARG A 872 -28.10 1.03 -38.09
CA ARG A 872 -27.56 1.90 -37.04
C ARG A 872 -26.50 1.16 -36.22
N CYS A 873 -25.22 1.53 -36.38
CA CYS A 873 -24.13 0.84 -35.69
C CYS A 873 -24.03 1.14 -34.18
N LYS A 874 -24.66 2.22 -33.69
CA LYS A 874 -24.63 2.62 -32.28
C LYS A 874 -26.04 2.62 -31.72
N ASN A 875 -26.30 1.82 -30.68
CA ASN A 875 -27.60 1.64 -30.05
C ASN A 875 -28.72 1.29 -31.06
N PRO A 876 -28.59 0.19 -31.83
CA PRO A 876 -29.70 -0.32 -32.64
C PRO A 876 -30.83 -0.84 -31.74
N GLU A 877 -32.04 -0.95 -32.29
CA GLU A 877 -33.12 -1.69 -31.63
C GLU A 877 -32.81 -3.18 -31.57
N VAL A 878 -32.19 -3.72 -32.63
CA VAL A 878 -31.79 -5.13 -32.72
C VAL A 878 -30.35 -5.23 -33.24
N GLN A 879 -29.49 -5.94 -32.52
CA GLN A 879 -28.16 -6.31 -33.01
C GLN A 879 -28.17 -7.79 -33.37
N PHE A 880 -27.93 -8.10 -34.64
CA PHE A 880 -27.70 -9.46 -35.11
C PHE A 880 -26.22 -9.82 -34.96
N GLU A 881 -25.95 -11.04 -34.53
CA GLU A 881 -24.60 -11.54 -34.30
C GLU A 881 -24.41 -12.83 -35.11
N VAL A 882 -23.33 -12.89 -35.89
CA VAL A 882 -22.83 -14.10 -36.55
C VAL A 882 -21.56 -14.50 -35.82
N TYR A 883 -21.52 -15.71 -35.26
CA TYR A 883 -20.37 -16.24 -34.55
C TYR A 883 -19.80 -17.47 -35.25
N GLU A 884 -18.56 -17.39 -35.72
CA GLU A 884 -17.84 -18.49 -36.35
C GLU A 884 -16.93 -19.20 -35.33
N GLU A 885 -17.18 -20.48 -35.08
CA GLU A 885 -16.33 -21.34 -34.25
C GLU A 885 -15.28 -22.06 -35.11
N HIS A 886 -13.99 -21.84 -34.82
CA HIS A 886 -12.87 -22.46 -35.52
C HIS A 886 -12.07 -23.41 -34.62
N LYS A 887 -11.99 -24.68 -34.99
CA LYS A 887 -11.23 -25.70 -34.23
C LYS A 887 -9.90 -26.02 -34.87
N ALA A 888 -8.91 -26.37 -34.04
CA ALA A 888 -7.58 -26.77 -34.52
C ALA A 888 -7.67 -28.14 -35.21
N ILE A 889 -6.91 -28.30 -36.30
CA ILE A 889 -6.80 -29.56 -37.02
C ILE A 889 -5.95 -30.56 -36.22
N ASP A 890 -4.86 -30.07 -35.59
CA ASP A 890 -3.92 -30.87 -34.82
C ASP A 890 -3.92 -30.51 -33.33
N ASN A 891 -4.04 -31.54 -32.49
CA ASN A 891 -3.97 -31.45 -31.04
C ASN A 891 -2.55 -31.57 -30.47
N ASP A 892 -1.51 -31.38 -31.29
CA ASP A 892 -0.12 -31.47 -30.83
C ASP A 892 0.16 -30.39 -29.74
N PRO A 893 0.51 -30.78 -28.51
CA PRO A 893 0.84 -29.85 -27.44
C PRO A 893 2.14 -29.07 -27.67
N ALA A 894 2.98 -29.47 -28.65
CA ALA A 894 4.25 -28.78 -28.96
C ALA A 894 4.10 -27.49 -29.78
N ILE A 895 2.94 -27.27 -30.42
CA ILE A 895 2.68 -26.11 -31.29
C ILE A 895 1.94 -25.03 -30.49
N ASP A 896 2.50 -23.81 -30.46
CA ASP A 896 1.89 -22.66 -29.79
C ASP A 896 0.45 -22.42 -30.27
N HIS A 897 -0.46 -22.14 -29.34
CA HIS A 897 -1.91 -22.15 -29.56
C HIS A 897 -2.38 -21.16 -30.62
N PHE A 898 -1.58 -20.12 -30.88
CA PHE A 898 -1.77 -19.08 -31.88
C PHE A 898 -1.35 -19.49 -33.30
N ASN A 899 -0.47 -20.50 -33.44
CA ASN A 899 0.07 -20.94 -34.72
C ASN A 899 -0.58 -22.23 -35.24
N LYS A 900 -1.53 -22.81 -34.51
CA LYS A 900 -2.28 -23.99 -34.95
C LYS A 900 -3.17 -23.65 -36.15
N GLN A 901 -3.10 -24.45 -37.20
CA GLN A 901 -4.01 -24.35 -38.34
C GLN A 901 -5.42 -24.75 -37.89
N ARG A 902 -6.42 -23.91 -38.20
CA ARG A 902 -7.81 -24.08 -37.76
C ARG A 902 -8.77 -24.11 -38.93
N VAL A 903 -9.80 -24.94 -38.81
CA VAL A 903 -10.90 -25.06 -39.77
C VAL A 903 -12.20 -24.58 -39.14
N LEU A 904 -13.08 -24.04 -39.97
CA LEU A 904 -14.43 -23.71 -39.55
C LEU A 904 -15.14 -24.99 -39.09
N HIS A 905 -15.65 -24.98 -37.86
CA HIS A 905 -16.35 -26.11 -37.27
C HIS A 905 -17.87 -25.89 -37.27
N ARG A 906 -18.30 -24.69 -36.88
CA ARG A 906 -19.72 -24.34 -36.78
C ARG A 906 -19.91 -22.83 -36.86
N VAL A 907 -21.07 -22.42 -37.34
CA VAL A 907 -21.50 -21.02 -37.37
C VAL A 907 -22.83 -20.89 -36.65
N TYR A 908 -22.98 -19.83 -35.88
CA TYR A 908 -24.19 -19.51 -35.15
C TYR A 908 -24.70 -18.13 -35.57
N PHE A 909 -26.00 -17.99 -35.74
CA PHE A 909 -26.67 -16.74 -36.04
C PHE A 909 -27.78 -16.45 -35.03
N GLY A 910 -27.80 -15.21 -34.53
CA GLY A 910 -28.72 -14.85 -33.48
C GLY A 910 -28.89 -13.35 -33.25
N THR A 911 -29.71 -13.00 -32.27
CA THR A 911 -29.85 -11.62 -31.78
C THR A 911 -29.11 -11.45 -30.45
N PHE A 912 -28.28 -10.42 -30.34
CA PHE A 912 -27.58 -10.06 -29.12
C PHE A 912 -28.55 -9.70 -27.99
N LEU A 913 -28.32 -10.25 -26.79
CA LEU A 913 -29.16 -10.00 -25.61
C LEU A 913 -28.46 -9.12 -24.56
N ALA A 914 -27.25 -9.51 -24.14
CA ALA A 914 -26.51 -8.84 -23.08
C ALA A 914 -25.01 -9.16 -23.12
N ASP A 915 -24.21 -8.20 -22.66
CA ASP A 915 -22.78 -8.38 -22.35
C ASP A 915 -22.60 -9.03 -20.98
N GLY A 916 -21.54 -9.83 -20.84
CA GLY A 916 -21.10 -10.33 -19.55
C GLY A 916 -20.38 -9.26 -18.72
N GLN A 917 -20.07 -9.59 -17.46
CA GLN A 917 -19.66 -8.61 -16.47
C GLN A 917 -18.12 -8.43 -16.36
N ARG A 918 -17.46 -8.39 -17.51
CA ARG A 918 -15.99 -8.21 -17.64
C ARG A 918 -15.48 -6.88 -17.08
N GLY A 919 -16.36 -5.87 -17.03
CA GLY A 919 -16.05 -4.57 -16.43
C GLY A 919 -15.59 -4.65 -14.97
N LEU A 920 -16.01 -5.68 -14.23
CA LEU A 920 -15.58 -5.90 -12.84
C LEU A 920 -14.08 -6.16 -12.70
N ILE A 921 -13.45 -6.83 -13.67
CA ILE A 921 -12.00 -7.08 -13.62
C ILE A 921 -11.23 -5.75 -13.59
N SER A 922 -11.62 -4.79 -14.44
CA SER A 922 -10.99 -3.47 -14.50
C SER A 922 -11.33 -2.61 -13.27
N LYS A 923 -12.52 -2.78 -12.68
CA LYS A 923 -12.95 -2.07 -11.47
C LYS A 923 -12.17 -2.54 -10.24
N PHE A 924 -12.00 -3.86 -10.09
CA PHE A 924 -11.34 -4.49 -8.94
C PHE A 924 -9.85 -4.76 -9.18
N ASP A 925 -9.25 -4.18 -10.22
CA ASP A 925 -7.83 -4.31 -10.54
C ASP A 925 -6.97 -4.01 -9.30
N VAL A 926 -6.12 -4.95 -8.94
CA VAL A 926 -5.22 -4.88 -7.78
C VAL A 926 -4.36 -3.61 -7.84
N LYS A 927 -3.96 -3.17 -9.04
CA LYS A 927 -3.12 -1.97 -9.23
C LYS A 927 -3.82 -0.67 -8.89
N LYS A 928 -5.16 -0.61 -8.97
CA LYS A 928 -5.96 0.60 -8.67
C LYS A 928 -6.35 0.70 -7.19
N ARG A 929 -6.07 -0.34 -6.40
CA ARG A 929 -6.45 -0.42 -4.98
C ARG A 929 -5.50 0.41 -4.12
N LYS A 930 -6.00 1.18 -3.15
CA LYS A 930 -5.14 1.90 -2.18
C LYS A 930 -4.30 0.98 -1.30
N TYR A 931 -4.76 -0.24 -1.06
CA TYR A 931 -4.05 -1.21 -0.23
C TYR A 931 -3.91 -2.56 -0.93
N PHE A 932 -2.69 -2.93 -1.32
CA PHE A 932 -2.37 -4.25 -1.86
C PHE A 932 -1.03 -4.75 -1.30
N GLY A 933 -0.76 -6.04 -1.47
CA GLY A 933 0.44 -6.70 -0.96
C GLY A 933 0.72 -7.98 -1.72
N ASN A 934 1.75 -8.72 -1.29
CA ASN A 934 2.21 -9.93 -1.99
C ASN A 934 1.20 -11.10 -1.94
N THR A 935 0.18 -10.99 -1.07
CA THR A 935 -0.92 -11.94 -0.90
C THR A 935 -2.20 -11.48 -1.62
N SER A 936 -2.17 -10.38 -2.38
CA SER A 936 -3.33 -9.94 -3.15
C SER A 936 -3.62 -10.87 -4.33
N MET A 937 -4.89 -11.27 -4.48
CA MET A 937 -5.34 -12.12 -5.57
C MET A 937 -5.77 -11.30 -6.80
N GLU A 938 -5.63 -11.87 -7.99
CA GLU A 938 -6.08 -11.32 -9.27
C GLU A 938 -7.61 -11.19 -9.29
N SER A 939 -8.09 -10.11 -9.89
CA SER A 939 -9.49 -9.69 -9.82
C SER A 939 -10.43 -10.68 -10.49
N GLU A 940 -10.05 -11.25 -11.64
CA GLU A 940 -10.86 -12.23 -12.37
C GLU A 940 -11.16 -13.48 -11.53
N VAL A 941 -10.11 -14.09 -10.98
CA VAL A 941 -10.21 -15.25 -10.09
C VAL A 941 -11.08 -14.95 -8.87
N THR A 942 -10.92 -13.75 -8.31
CA THR A 942 -11.68 -13.33 -7.14
C THR A 942 -13.19 -13.23 -7.43
N VAL A 943 -13.59 -12.83 -8.65
CA VAL A 943 -15.00 -12.81 -9.06
C VAL A 943 -15.54 -14.24 -9.15
N LEU A 944 -14.77 -15.16 -9.73
CA LEU A 944 -15.13 -16.58 -9.80
C LEU A 944 -15.35 -17.17 -8.41
N MET A 945 -14.44 -16.92 -7.48
CA MET A 945 -14.58 -17.39 -6.10
C MET A 945 -15.85 -16.84 -5.43
N ALA A 946 -16.13 -15.54 -5.59
CA ALA A 946 -17.32 -14.91 -5.02
C ALA A 946 -18.64 -15.45 -5.63
N ASN A 947 -18.63 -15.77 -6.93
CA ASN A 947 -19.75 -16.42 -7.61
C ASN A 947 -19.93 -17.86 -7.11
N GLN A 948 -18.87 -18.65 -7.04
CA GLN A 948 -18.92 -20.03 -6.53
C GLN A 948 -19.31 -20.10 -5.05
N ALA A 949 -19.00 -19.08 -4.26
CA ALA A 949 -19.40 -18.92 -2.87
C ALA A 949 -20.87 -18.52 -2.68
N LEU A 950 -21.62 -18.28 -3.78
CA LEU A 950 -23.02 -17.83 -3.75
C LEU A 950 -23.21 -16.50 -3.00
N ALA A 951 -22.20 -15.60 -3.07
CA ALA A 951 -22.24 -14.30 -2.41
C ALA A 951 -23.42 -13.46 -2.92
N ARG A 952 -24.37 -13.13 -2.06
CA ARG A 952 -25.54 -12.31 -2.42
C ARG A 952 -25.95 -11.41 -1.27
N LYS A 953 -26.91 -10.53 -1.51
CA LYS A 953 -27.44 -9.62 -0.50
C LYS A 953 -27.92 -10.40 0.73
N GLY A 954 -27.39 -10.06 1.90
CA GLY A 954 -27.79 -10.64 3.18
C GLY A 954 -27.11 -11.95 3.58
N THR A 955 -26.19 -12.49 2.77
CA THR A 955 -25.40 -13.67 3.17
C THR A 955 -24.17 -13.30 3.99
N LEU A 956 -23.74 -14.19 4.87
CA LEU A 956 -22.56 -14.03 5.73
C LEU A 956 -21.37 -14.83 5.19
N VAL A 957 -20.32 -14.12 4.77
CA VAL A 957 -19.11 -14.71 4.18
C VAL A 957 -17.90 -14.45 5.08
N TRP A 958 -17.06 -15.45 5.27
CA TRP A 958 -15.84 -15.33 6.07
C TRP A 958 -14.61 -15.80 5.30
N ASP A 959 -13.52 -15.03 5.40
CA ASP A 959 -12.20 -15.41 4.90
C ASP A 959 -11.24 -15.66 6.09
N PRO A 960 -10.92 -16.92 6.41
CA PRO A 960 -9.98 -17.28 7.48
C PRO A 960 -8.53 -16.86 7.25
N PHE A 961 -8.14 -16.58 6.00
CA PHE A 961 -6.80 -16.17 5.58
C PHE A 961 -6.88 -14.91 4.73
N ALA A 962 -7.49 -13.87 5.28
CA ALA A 962 -7.89 -12.67 4.56
C ALA A 962 -6.72 -11.95 3.88
N GLY A 963 -5.50 -11.97 4.45
CA GLY A 963 -4.36 -11.26 3.90
C GLY A 963 -4.66 -9.78 3.65
N THR A 964 -4.77 -9.38 2.37
CA THR A 964 -5.11 -8.02 1.93
C THR A 964 -6.59 -7.82 1.59
N GLY A 965 -7.45 -8.82 1.83
CA GLY A 965 -8.90 -8.75 1.73
C GLY A 965 -9.48 -8.91 0.32
N SER A 966 -8.70 -9.45 -0.63
CA SER A 966 -9.09 -9.47 -2.06
C SER A 966 -10.47 -10.09 -2.29
N MET A 967 -10.72 -11.27 -1.72
CA MET A 967 -11.99 -12.02 -1.83
C MET A 967 -13.16 -11.32 -1.13
N LEU A 968 -12.90 -10.66 -0.01
CA LEU A 968 -13.90 -9.96 0.79
C LEU A 968 -14.53 -8.79 0.02
N TYR A 969 -13.75 -8.03 -0.75
CA TYR A 969 -14.29 -6.87 -1.49
C TYR A 969 -15.36 -7.26 -2.52
N LEU A 970 -15.15 -8.36 -3.23
CA LEU A 970 -16.08 -8.81 -4.27
C LEU A 970 -17.32 -9.49 -3.67
N CYS A 971 -17.16 -10.25 -2.59
CA CYS A 971 -18.32 -10.76 -1.85
C CYS A 971 -19.18 -9.62 -1.29
N ALA A 972 -18.53 -8.59 -0.73
CA ALA A 972 -19.19 -7.37 -0.25
C ALA A 972 -19.86 -6.58 -1.37
N PHE A 973 -19.22 -6.49 -2.56
CA PHE A 973 -19.78 -5.85 -3.74
C PHE A 973 -21.08 -6.53 -4.23
N PHE A 974 -21.15 -7.86 -4.13
CA PHE A 974 -22.39 -8.60 -4.40
C PHE A 974 -23.42 -8.53 -3.25
N GLY A 975 -23.12 -7.77 -2.19
CA GLY A 975 -24.05 -7.45 -1.10
C GLY A 975 -23.94 -8.35 0.13
N SER A 976 -22.97 -9.26 0.19
CA SER A 976 -22.74 -10.11 1.37
C SER A 976 -22.13 -9.32 2.51
N TYR A 977 -22.50 -9.67 3.73
CA TYR A 977 -21.78 -9.23 4.93
C TYR A 977 -20.52 -10.06 5.08
N VAL A 978 -19.37 -9.40 5.22
CA VAL A 978 -18.07 -10.04 5.17
C VAL A 978 -17.28 -9.89 6.46
N MET A 979 -16.59 -10.95 6.86
CA MET A 979 -15.65 -10.98 7.97
C MET A 979 -14.30 -11.50 7.47
N GLY A 980 -13.20 -10.91 7.94
CA GLY A 980 -11.86 -11.37 7.60
C GLY A 980 -11.08 -11.73 8.86
N SER A 981 -10.32 -12.80 8.81
CA SER A 981 -9.32 -13.08 9.83
C SER A 981 -7.98 -13.46 9.23
N ASP A 982 -6.93 -13.25 10.00
CA ASP A 982 -5.57 -13.68 9.66
C ASP A 982 -4.76 -13.83 10.95
N LEU A 983 -3.81 -14.75 10.98
CA LEU A 983 -2.89 -14.89 12.12
C LEU A 983 -1.99 -13.65 12.23
N ASP A 984 -1.59 -13.04 11.11
CA ASP A 984 -0.84 -11.78 11.08
C ASP A 984 -1.75 -10.58 10.80
N GLY A 985 -2.31 -10.00 11.87
CA GLY A 985 -3.17 -8.82 11.77
C GLY A 985 -2.53 -7.57 11.13
N ARG A 986 -1.20 -7.56 10.90
CA ARG A 986 -0.53 -6.47 10.17
C ARG A 986 -0.88 -6.47 8.69
N GLN A 987 -1.14 -7.63 8.09
CA GLN A 987 -1.58 -7.73 6.69
C GLN A 987 -2.99 -7.16 6.51
N MET A 988 -3.88 -7.35 7.49
CA MET A 988 -5.22 -6.77 7.40
C MET A 988 -5.25 -5.26 7.66
N ARG A 989 -4.49 -4.78 8.65
CA ARG A 989 -4.45 -3.35 9.04
C ARG A 989 -3.55 -2.49 8.14
N GLY A 990 -2.65 -3.10 7.38
CA GLY A 990 -1.58 -2.38 6.69
C GLY A 990 -0.53 -1.78 7.65
N GLN A 991 0.64 -1.41 7.12
CA GLN A 991 1.71 -0.81 7.93
C GLN A 991 1.50 0.70 8.07
N ALA A 992 1.25 1.17 9.30
CA ALA A 992 0.95 2.58 9.61
C ALA A 992 2.09 3.60 9.36
N ASN A 993 3.28 3.20 8.90
CA ASN A 993 4.47 4.05 9.00
C ASN A 993 5.36 4.14 7.74
N LYS A 994 4.89 3.76 6.55
CA LYS A 994 5.67 3.93 5.30
C LYS A 994 5.15 5.00 4.34
N GLN A 995 3.95 5.55 4.54
CA GLN A 995 3.40 6.57 3.63
C GLN A 995 2.77 7.81 4.29
N ASN A 996 2.31 7.76 5.55
CA ASN A 996 1.61 8.90 6.16
C ASN A 996 2.18 9.26 7.54
N LYS A 997 3.26 10.04 7.57
CA LYS A 997 3.56 10.90 8.72
C LYS A 997 2.86 12.24 8.45
N GLY A 998 1.74 12.52 9.13
CA GLY A 998 1.20 13.90 9.15
C GLY A 998 -0.31 14.11 9.23
N HIS A 999 -1.19 13.09 9.25
CA HIS A 999 -2.63 13.33 9.38
C HIS A 999 -3.29 12.52 10.51
N PRO A 1000 -4.09 13.17 11.40
CA PRO A 1000 -4.80 12.50 12.50
C PRO A 1000 -5.80 11.41 12.06
N ASP A 1001 -6.26 11.46 10.80
CA ASP A 1001 -7.20 10.47 10.22
C ASP A 1001 -6.52 9.19 9.67
N SER A 1002 -5.19 9.09 9.76
CA SER A 1002 -4.40 7.98 9.18
C SER A 1002 -4.50 6.63 9.93
N ARG A 1003 -5.49 6.45 10.82
CA ARG A 1003 -5.83 5.11 11.36
C ARG A 1003 -6.52 4.20 10.34
N SER A 1004 -6.97 4.75 9.21
CA SER A 1004 -7.65 4.03 8.14
C SER A 1004 -6.68 3.53 7.05
N GLY A 1005 -5.66 2.76 7.45
CA GLY A 1005 -4.85 1.95 6.54
C GLY A 1005 -5.40 0.53 6.37
N GLY A 1006 -4.95 -0.20 5.35
CA GLY A 1006 -5.27 -1.63 5.20
C GLY A 1006 -6.58 -1.94 4.48
N ILE A 1007 -7.24 -3.05 4.86
CA ILE A 1007 -8.41 -3.57 4.17
C ILE A 1007 -9.56 -2.56 4.16
N ILE A 1008 -9.79 -1.88 5.29
CA ILE A 1008 -10.85 -0.89 5.49
C ILE A 1008 -10.72 0.29 4.50
N ALA A 1009 -9.48 0.73 4.22
CA ALA A 1009 -9.22 1.83 3.29
C ALA A 1009 -9.67 1.47 1.87
N ALA A 1010 -9.29 0.27 1.41
CA ALA A 1010 -9.69 -0.22 0.10
C ALA A 1010 -11.20 -0.56 0.03
N ALA A 1011 -11.81 -1.03 1.13
CA ALA A 1011 -13.26 -1.23 1.20
C ALA A 1011 -14.02 0.09 1.02
N LYS A 1012 -13.51 1.18 1.60
CA LYS A 1012 -14.08 2.53 1.43
C LYS A 1012 -13.99 2.99 -0.03
N ASP A 1013 -12.87 2.73 -0.71
CA ASP A 1013 -12.69 3.11 -2.12
C ASP A 1013 -13.65 2.40 -3.06
N TYR A 1014 -13.90 1.11 -2.81
CA TYR A 1014 -14.85 0.34 -3.60
C TYR A 1014 -16.31 0.63 -3.22
N GLY A 1015 -16.56 1.43 -2.17
CA GLY A 1015 -17.90 1.77 -1.70
C GLY A 1015 -18.63 0.61 -1.04
N VAL A 1016 -17.90 -0.33 -0.41
CA VAL A 1016 -18.44 -1.56 0.18
C VAL A 1016 -18.18 -1.68 1.68
N LEU A 1017 -17.69 -0.61 2.32
CA LEU A 1017 -17.32 -0.62 3.74
C LEU A 1017 -18.50 -0.95 4.66
N ASP A 1018 -19.72 -0.56 4.29
CA ASP A 1018 -20.97 -0.84 5.03
C ASP A 1018 -21.32 -2.33 5.11
N LYS A 1019 -20.62 -3.17 4.33
CA LYS A 1019 -20.78 -4.63 4.30
C LYS A 1019 -19.71 -5.36 5.10
N PHE A 1020 -18.64 -4.68 5.53
CA PHE A 1020 -17.63 -5.27 6.41
C PHE A 1020 -18.14 -5.29 7.85
N LEU A 1021 -18.25 -6.47 8.44
CA LEU A 1021 -18.65 -6.63 9.84
C LEU A 1021 -17.46 -6.41 10.77
N ASP A 1022 -16.39 -7.19 10.59
CA ASP A 1022 -15.17 -7.05 11.39
C ASP A 1022 -13.94 -7.71 10.74
N LEU A 1023 -12.76 -7.33 11.21
CA LEU A 1023 -11.47 -7.92 10.88
C LEU A 1023 -10.72 -8.29 12.17
N PHE A 1024 -10.51 -9.58 12.42
CA PHE A 1024 -9.97 -10.05 13.70
C PHE A 1024 -8.82 -11.05 13.54
N THR A 1025 -7.87 -11.06 14.46
CA THR A 1025 -6.78 -12.02 14.42
C THR A 1025 -7.23 -13.37 14.97
N ALA A 1026 -7.11 -14.42 14.18
CA ALA A 1026 -7.49 -15.77 14.57
C ALA A 1026 -6.55 -16.82 13.98
N ASP A 1027 -6.47 -17.96 14.65
CA ASP A 1027 -5.85 -19.18 14.15
C ASP A 1027 -6.96 -20.18 13.82
N VAL A 1028 -6.97 -20.69 12.60
CA VAL A 1028 -7.94 -21.67 12.10
C VAL A 1028 -7.98 -22.94 12.94
N THR A 1029 -6.86 -23.32 13.55
CA THR A 1029 -6.76 -24.51 14.39
C THR A 1029 -7.36 -24.31 15.80
N ARG A 1030 -7.60 -23.06 16.21
CA ARG A 1030 -8.05 -22.70 17.58
C ARG A 1030 -9.11 -21.60 17.55
N ILE A 1031 -10.17 -21.85 16.81
CA ILE A 1031 -11.27 -20.91 16.66
C ILE A 1031 -12.19 -20.92 17.88
N GLY A 1032 -12.35 -19.76 18.53
CA GLY A 1032 -13.22 -19.57 19.70
C GLY A 1032 -14.72 -19.44 19.40
N TRP A 1033 -15.21 -20.02 18.30
CA TRP A 1033 -16.62 -19.90 17.90
C TRP A 1033 -17.48 -20.85 18.73
N ARG A 1034 -18.52 -20.30 19.37
CA ARG A 1034 -19.39 -21.06 20.26
C ARG A 1034 -20.51 -21.82 19.55
N LEU A 1035 -20.90 -21.36 18.36
CA LEU A 1035 -22.03 -21.87 17.59
C LEU A 1035 -21.58 -22.14 16.14
N GLY A 1036 -21.83 -23.35 15.66
CA GLY A 1036 -21.67 -23.74 14.26
C GLY A 1036 -22.91 -23.40 13.42
N GLY A 1037 -22.84 -23.65 12.11
CA GLY A 1037 -23.99 -23.52 11.21
C GLY A 1037 -24.48 -22.10 10.91
N THR A 1038 -23.62 -21.09 11.08
CA THR A 1038 -23.99 -19.67 10.94
C THR A 1038 -23.55 -19.04 9.62
N LEU A 1039 -22.51 -19.57 8.97
CA LEU A 1039 -21.94 -19.00 7.76
C LEU A 1039 -22.63 -19.51 6.49
N ASP A 1040 -22.87 -18.60 5.54
CA ASP A 1040 -23.32 -18.97 4.19
C ASP A 1040 -22.17 -19.49 3.34
N ALA A 1041 -20.99 -18.86 3.47
CA ALA A 1041 -19.82 -19.29 2.73
C ALA A 1041 -18.51 -18.97 3.45
N ILE A 1042 -17.50 -19.78 3.13
CA ILE A 1042 -16.11 -19.56 3.49
C ILE A 1042 -15.33 -19.46 2.19
N VAL A 1043 -14.60 -18.36 1.99
CA VAL A 1043 -13.85 -18.10 0.76
C VAL A 1043 -12.44 -17.72 1.12
N THR A 1044 -11.43 -18.46 0.66
CA THR A 1044 -10.07 -18.23 1.13
C THR A 1044 -8.97 -18.76 0.22
N ASP A 1045 -7.77 -18.17 0.33
CA ASP A 1045 -6.55 -18.65 -0.32
C ASP A 1045 -5.51 -18.96 0.76
N PRO A 1046 -5.41 -20.21 1.22
CA PRO A 1046 -4.54 -20.56 2.34
C PRO A 1046 -3.05 -20.41 1.97
N PRO A 1047 -2.16 -20.14 2.94
CA PRO A 1047 -0.74 -19.93 2.66
C PRO A 1047 -0.05 -21.21 2.15
N TYR A 1048 0.51 -21.17 0.93
CA TYR A 1048 1.18 -22.34 0.30
C TYR A 1048 2.57 -22.66 0.88
N GLY A 1049 3.09 -21.86 1.81
CA GLY A 1049 4.42 -22.05 2.39
C GLY A 1049 5.60 -21.54 1.53
N VAL A 1050 5.36 -20.97 0.33
CA VAL A 1050 6.43 -20.45 -0.55
C VAL A 1050 6.75 -18.98 -0.27
N ARG A 1051 5.78 -18.08 -0.45
CA ARG A 1051 5.89 -16.62 -0.24
C ARG A 1051 5.46 -16.19 1.17
N ALA A 1052 4.46 -16.87 1.72
CA ALA A 1052 3.99 -16.73 3.09
C ALA A 1052 4.07 -18.09 3.76
N GLY A 1053 4.68 -18.16 4.95
CA GLY A 1053 4.79 -19.41 5.71
C GLY A 1053 3.47 -19.73 6.39
N ALA A 1054 2.94 -20.94 6.14
CA ALA A 1054 1.82 -21.47 6.89
C ALA A 1054 2.22 -21.70 8.35
N LYS A 1055 1.42 -21.18 9.27
CA LYS A 1055 1.75 -21.04 10.68
C LYS A 1055 0.52 -21.29 11.54
N ARG A 1056 0.74 -21.86 12.73
CA ARG A 1056 -0.29 -22.06 13.77
C ARG A 1056 0.28 -21.74 15.14
N ILE A 1057 -0.59 -21.43 16.09
CA ILE A 1057 -0.24 -21.20 17.49
C ILE A 1057 0.34 -22.50 18.07
N GLY A 1058 1.55 -22.40 18.61
CA GLY A 1058 2.27 -23.52 19.18
C GLY A 1058 3.74 -23.21 19.44
N LEU A 1059 4.34 -23.99 20.31
CA LEU A 1059 5.78 -23.97 20.57
C LEU A 1059 6.50 -24.76 19.49
N LYS A 1060 7.60 -24.23 18.96
CA LYS A 1060 8.47 -24.98 18.04
C LYS A 1060 9.00 -26.25 18.72
N GLU A 1061 9.17 -27.32 17.95
CA GLU A 1061 9.74 -28.58 18.44
C GLU A 1061 11.09 -28.33 19.15
N GLY A 1062 11.21 -28.81 20.38
CA GLY A 1062 12.39 -28.62 21.24
C GLY A 1062 12.42 -27.34 22.09
N ALA A 1063 11.45 -26.43 21.95
CA ALA A 1063 11.36 -25.22 22.78
C ALA A 1063 10.65 -25.51 24.12
N LYS A 1064 11.32 -25.23 25.25
CA LYS A 1064 10.71 -25.32 26.59
C LYS A 1064 9.70 -24.19 26.80
N SER A 1065 8.52 -24.52 27.34
CA SER A 1065 7.55 -23.52 27.79
C SER A 1065 8.18 -22.65 28.89
N LYS A 1066 8.27 -21.34 28.66
CA LYS A 1066 8.68 -20.36 29.68
C LYS A 1066 7.43 -19.79 30.34
N GLU A 1067 7.40 -19.68 31.67
CA GLU A 1067 6.29 -19.04 32.42
C GLU A 1067 5.99 -17.61 31.91
N SER A 1068 6.99 -16.91 31.37
CA SER A 1068 6.86 -15.57 30.78
C SER A 1068 5.91 -15.51 29.55
N TYR A 1069 5.52 -16.64 28.94
CA TYR A 1069 4.55 -16.65 27.84
C TYR A 1069 3.12 -16.32 28.29
N SER A 1070 2.75 -16.51 29.57
CA SER A 1070 1.43 -16.12 30.08
C SER A 1070 1.23 -14.60 30.11
N ASN A 1071 2.32 -13.83 30.17
CA ASN A 1071 2.31 -12.36 30.24
C ASN A 1071 2.56 -11.70 28.88
N GLN A 1072 2.74 -12.47 27.79
CA GLN A 1072 2.90 -11.92 26.44
C GLN A 1072 1.55 -11.77 25.74
N LEU A 1073 1.32 -10.59 25.17
CA LEU A 1073 0.09 -10.26 24.42
C LEU A 1073 -0.07 -11.08 23.12
N ILE A 1074 0.98 -11.75 22.63
CA ILE A 1074 1.00 -12.49 21.37
C ILE A 1074 1.52 -13.92 21.64
N PRO A 1075 0.73 -14.98 21.34
CA PRO A 1075 1.14 -16.35 21.57
C PRO A 1075 2.26 -16.80 20.61
N PRO A 1076 3.12 -17.76 21.01
CA PRO A 1076 4.15 -18.31 20.14
C PRO A 1076 3.55 -19.07 18.95
N VAL A 1077 4.28 -19.10 17.85
CA VAL A 1077 3.83 -19.63 16.56
C VAL A 1077 4.83 -20.67 16.04
N GLN A 1078 4.31 -21.78 15.50
CA GLN A 1078 5.05 -22.87 14.86
C GLN A 1078 4.68 -23.03 13.39
N ASP A 1079 5.52 -23.72 12.63
CA ASP A 1079 5.27 -24.01 11.22
C ASP A 1079 4.11 -25.01 11.09
N TYR A 1080 3.33 -24.87 10.02
CA TYR A 1080 2.14 -25.67 9.79
C TYR A 1080 2.15 -26.25 8.37
N ASP A 1081 2.08 -27.59 8.26
CA ASP A 1081 2.06 -28.25 6.95
C ASP A 1081 0.73 -28.02 6.24
N LEU A 1082 0.80 -27.81 4.92
CA LEU A 1082 -0.35 -27.46 4.10
C LEU A 1082 -1.40 -28.58 4.04
N SER A 1083 -0.98 -29.85 4.11
CA SER A 1083 -1.92 -30.99 4.06
C SER A 1083 -2.82 -31.00 5.30
N HIS A 1084 -2.22 -30.77 6.47
CA HIS A 1084 -2.97 -30.63 7.71
C HIS A 1084 -3.85 -29.38 7.70
N LEU A 1085 -3.35 -28.26 7.16
CA LEU A 1085 -4.13 -27.02 7.03
C LEU A 1085 -5.38 -27.23 6.16
N ALA A 1086 -5.23 -27.88 5.00
CA ALA A 1086 -6.35 -28.14 4.10
C ALA A 1086 -7.39 -29.08 4.75
N ALA A 1087 -6.94 -30.11 5.47
CA ALA A 1087 -7.82 -31.01 6.21
C ALA A 1087 -8.60 -30.27 7.32
N ASP A 1088 -7.90 -29.52 8.17
CA ASP A 1088 -8.51 -28.74 9.26
C ASP A 1088 -9.48 -27.68 8.71
N LEU A 1089 -9.17 -27.06 7.56
CA LEU A 1089 -10.04 -26.10 6.88
C LEU A 1089 -11.36 -26.74 6.43
N VAL A 1090 -11.32 -27.94 5.85
CA VAL A 1090 -12.52 -28.66 5.40
C VAL A 1090 -13.40 -29.05 6.59
N VAL A 1091 -12.80 -29.57 7.65
CA VAL A 1091 -13.53 -29.97 8.87
C VAL A 1091 -14.14 -28.77 9.59
N MET A 1092 -13.38 -27.70 9.76
CA MET A 1092 -13.88 -26.45 10.33
C MET A 1092 -15.04 -25.90 9.50
N SER A 1093 -14.97 -26.01 8.18
CA SER A 1093 -16.04 -25.56 7.28
C SER A 1093 -17.30 -26.40 7.44
N ALA A 1094 -17.18 -27.73 7.62
CA ALA A 1094 -18.32 -28.60 7.91
C ALA A 1094 -19.07 -28.18 9.19
N TYR A 1095 -18.34 -27.70 10.21
CA TYR A 1095 -18.95 -27.18 11.45
C TYR A 1095 -19.58 -25.79 11.27
N LEU A 1096 -18.87 -24.83 10.67
CA LEU A 1096 -19.28 -23.42 10.64
C LEU A 1096 -20.33 -23.12 9.56
N LEU A 1097 -20.30 -23.81 8.43
CA LEU A 1097 -21.25 -23.60 7.34
C LEU A 1097 -22.63 -24.11 7.73
N LYS A 1098 -23.67 -23.39 7.30
CA LYS A 1098 -25.04 -23.89 7.31
C LYS A 1098 -25.26 -24.90 6.18
N LYS A 1099 -26.32 -25.72 6.24
CA LYS A 1099 -26.72 -26.59 5.14
C LYS A 1099 -26.87 -25.80 3.83
N GLY A 1100 -26.27 -26.32 2.75
CA GLY A 1100 -26.19 -25.66 1.45
C GLY A 1100 -25.17 -24.53 1.36
N GLY A 1101 -24.47 -24.21 2.46
CA GLY A 1101 -23.36 -23.27 2.47
C GLY A 1101 -22.12 -23.86 1.81
N ARG A 1102 -21.21 -23.00 1.33
CA ARG A 1102 -20.07 -23.42 0.49
C ARG A 1102 -18.71 -23.00 1.03
N LEU A 1103 -17.75 -23.92 0.94
CA LEU A 1103 -16.33 -23.65 1.10
C LEU A 1103 -15.71 -23.52 -0.29
N VAL A 1104 -15.05 -22.40 -0.57
CA VAL A 1104 -14.35 -22.12 -1.82
C VAL A 1104 -12.90 -21.77 -1.49
N TYR A 1105 -11.96 -22.62 -1.90
CA TYR A 1105 -10.55 -22.40 -1.57
C TYR A 1105 -9.59 -22.89 -2.66
N PHE A 1106 -8.37 -22.36 -2.62
CA PHE A 1106 -7.29 -22.84 -3.49
C PHE A 1106 -6.43 -23.91 -2.83
N LEU A 1107 -6.13 -24.96 -3.59
CA LEU A 1107 -5.22 -26.04 -3.20
C LEU A 1107 -4.06 -26.12 -4.21
N PRO A 1108 -2.81 -25.80 -3.82
CA PRO A 1108 -1.66 -25.95 -4.70
C PRO A 1108 -1.25 -27.44 -4.81
N THR A 1109 -0.92 -27.88 -6.02
CA THR A 1109 -0.65 -29.29 -6.36
C THR A 1109 0.51 -29.39 -7.35
N VAL A 1110 1.31 -30.44 -7.25
CA VAL A 1110 2.33 -30.78 -8.25
C VAL A 1110 1.68 -31.65 -9.32
N ASN A 1111 1.78 -31.24 -10.59
CA ASN A 1111 0.99 -31.84 -11.68
C ASN A 1111 1.27 -33.34 -11.88
N GLU A 1112 2.55 -33.75 -11.78
CA GLU A 1112 2.98 -35.14 -11.97
C GLU A 1112 2.50 -36.09 -10.87
N GLU A 1113 2.19 -35.57 -9.67
CA GLU A 1113 1.86 -36.38 -8.50
C GLU A 1113 0.37 -36.32 -8.11
N TYR A 1114 -0.41 -35.42 -8.73
CA TYR A 1114 -1.79 -35.17 -8.33
C TYR A 1114 -2.75 -36.31 -8.69
N LYS A 1115 -3.58 -36.71 -7.73
CA LYS A 1115 -4.76 -37.55 -7.94
C LYS A 1115 -6.02 -36.86 -7.42
N GLU A 1116 -7.18 -37.14 -8.01
CA GLU A 1116 -8.45 -36.54 -7.53
C GLU A 1116 -8.78 -36.90 -6.09
N THR A 1117 -8.31 -38.07 -5.63
CA THR A 1117 -8.40 -38.53 -4.24
C THR A 1117 -7.59 -37.70 -3.25
N ASP A 1118 -6.71 -36.82 -3.72
CA ASP A 1118 -5.85 -36.00 -2.87
C ASP A 1118 -6.62 -34.85 -2.20
N VAL A 1119 -7.82 -34.49 -2.69
CA VAL A 1119 -8.60 -33.41 -2.09
C VAL A 1119 -9.20 -33.90 -0.76
N PRO A 1120 -8.94 -33.23 0.38
CA PRO A 1120 -9.46 -33.67 1.66
C PRO A 1120 -10.99 -33.58 1.68
N THR A 1121 -11.63 -34.65 2.13
CA THR A 1121 -13.08 -34.78 2.26
C THR A 1121 -13.43 -35.33 3.65
N CYS A 1122 -14.57 -34.89 4.19
CA CYS A 1122 -15.11 -35.34 5.47
C CYS A 1122 -16.63 -35.55 5.34
N GLN A 1123 -17.22 -36.25 6.32
CA GLN A 1123 -18.66 -36.49 6.35
C GLN A 1123 -19.47 -35.17 6.31
N GLY A 1124 -20.53 -35.14 5.50
CA GLY A 1124 -21.39 -33.97 5.34
C GLY A 1124 -20.90 -32.89 4.35
N MET A 1125 -19.66 -32.99 3.85
CA MET A 1125 -19.11 -32.10 2.82
C MET A 1125 -18.94 -32.83 1.49
N ARG A 1126 -19.41 -32.22 0.40
CA ARG A 1126 -19.30 -32.78 -0.97
C ARG A 1126 -18.61 -31.80 -1.91
N ILE A 1127 -17.68 -32.29 -2.72
CA ILE A 1127 -17.04 -31.51 -3.79
C ILE A 1127 -18.06 -31.27 -4.90
N ILE A 1128 -18.24 -30.01 -5.31
CA ILE A 1128 -19.09 -29.61 -6.45
C ILE A 1128 -18.25 -29.25 -7.66
N ALA A 1129 -17.11 -28.60 -7.44
CA ALA A 1129 -16.21 -28.20 -8.50
C ALA A 1129 -14.74 -28.33 -8.06
N ASN A 1130 -13.88 -28.70 -9.01
CA ASN A 1130 -12.44 -28.81 -8.85
C ASN A 1130 -11.81 -28.27 -10.14
N SER A 1131 -11.54 -26.97 -10.19
CA SER A 1131 -11.07 -26.31 -11.40
C SER A 1131 -9.56 -26.06 -11.37
N VAL A 1132 -8.82 -26.51 -12.38
CA VAL A 1132 -7.35 -26.43 -12.41
C VAL A 1132 -6.85 -25.10 -12.96
N GLN A 1133 -5.88 -24.51 -12.29
CA GLN A 1133 -5.02 -23.47 -12.82
C GLN A 1133 -3.56 -23.87 -12.93
N ASP A 1134 -3.17 -24.14 -14.17
CA ASP A 1134 -1.87 -24.67 -14.53
C ASP A 1134 -0.81 -23.59 -14.72
N PHE A 1135 0.35 -23.80 -14.11
CA PHE A 1135 1.56 -22.99 -14.24
C PHE A 1135 2.76 -23.83 -14.74
N GLY A 1136 2.49 -24.96 -15.40
CA GLY A 1136 3.47 -25.86 -16.01
C GLY A 1136 3.83 -27.02 -15.09
N LYS A 1137 4.81 -26.84 -14.21
CA LYS A 1137 5.27 -27.91 -13.28
C LYS A 1137 4.36 -28.07 -12.05
N TRP A 1138 3.59 -27.05 -11.74
CA TRP A 1138 2.65 -27.03 -10.62
C TRP A 1138 1.36 -26.32 -11.03
N SER A 1139 0.26 -26.66 -10.37
CA SER A 1139 -1.03 -26.02 -10.54
C SER A 1139 -1.59 -25.58 -9.20
N ARG A 1140 -2.51 -24.60 -9.21
CA ARG A 1140 -3.44 -24.39 -8.10
C ARG A 1140 -4.84 -24.80 -8.52
N ARG A 1141 -5.58 -25.47 -7.65
CA ARG A 1141 -6.93 -25.96 -7.94
C ARG A 1141 -7.93 -25.18 -7.12
N LEU A 1142 -8.92 -24.58 -7.78
CA LEU A 1142 -10.06 -23.96 -7.13
C LEU A 1142 -11.05 -25.05 -6.76
N ILE A 1143 -11.11 -25.37 -5.47
CA ILE A 1143 -12.01 -26.39 -4.92
C ILE A 1143 -13.23 -25.70 -4.33
N THR A 1144 -14.41 -26.13 -4.76
CA THR A 1144 -15.69 -25.70 -4.19
C THR A 1144 -16.41 -26.91 -3.62
N MET A 1145 -16.72 -26.83 -2.32
CA MET A 1145 -17.43 -27.86 -1.57
C MET A 1145 -18.72 -27.27 -0.99
N GLU A 1146 -19.76 -28.09 -0.90
CA GLU A 1146 -21.04 -27.72 -0.29
C GLU A 1146 -21.37 -28.66 0.86
N LYS A 1147 -21.90 -28.07 1.93
CA LYS A 1147 -22.44 -28.83 3.06
C LYS A 1147 -23.80 -29.42 2.71
N VAL A 1148 -23.91 -30.75 2.71
CA VAL A 1148 -25.13 -31.47 2.33
C VAL A 1148 -25.92 -31.93 3.56
N GLU A 1149 -25.22 -32.28 4.63
CA GLU A 1149 -25.80 -32.78 5.87
C GLU A 1149 -25.42 -31.89 7.05
N ASP A 1150 -26.35 -31.76 8.01
CA ASP A 1150 -26.06 -31.04 9.25
C ASP A 1150 -25.38 -31.98 10.24
N VAL A 1151 -24.24 -31.55 10.75
CA VAL A 1151 -23.55 -32.20 11.87
C VAL A 1151 -24.21 -31.72 13.16
N GLU A 1152 -24.52 -32.62 14.10
CA GLU A 1152 -25.07 -32.24 15.40
C GLU A 1152 -24.13 -31.27 16.14
N THR A 1153 -24.55 -30.03 16.32
CA THR A 1153 -23.73 -28.91 16.83
C THR A 1153 -23.74 -28.77 18.35
N THR A 1154 -24.21 -29.78 19.09
CA THR A 1154 -24.30 -29.77 20.55
C THR A 1154 -22.97 -30.04 21.25
N GLU A 1155 -21.98 -30.59 20.54
CA GLU A 1155 -20.63 -30.84 21.06
C GLU A 1155 -19.66 -29.69 20.75
N SER A 1156 -18.59 -29.58 21.55
CA SER A 1156 -17.57 -28.54 21.34
C SER A 1156 -16.83 -28.74 20.01
N LEU A 1157 -16.42 -27.64 19.37
CA LEU A 1157 -15.62 -27.65 18.13
C LEU A 1157 -14.45 -28.63 18.19
N GLN A 1158 -13.75 -28.70 19.33
CA GLN A 1158 -12.60 -29.58 19.53
C GLN A 1158 -12.98 -31.07 19.57
N THR A 1159 -14.17 -31.41 20.08
CA THR A 1159 -14.71 -32.78 20.11
C THR A 1159 -15.15 -33.21 18.70
N ILE A 1160 -15.77 -32.32 17.95
CA ILE A 1160 -16.17 -32.57 16.55
C ILE A 1160 -14.93 -32.70 15.64
N LEU A 1161 -13.91 -31.85 15.87
CA LEU A 1161 -12.62 -31.92 15.17
C LEU A 1161 -11.88 -33.25 15.42
N SER A 1162 -12.06 -33.89 16.58
CA SER A 1162 -11.46 -35.20 16.89
C SER A 1162 -12.27 -36.40 16.37
N ASN A 1163 -13.58 -36.22 16.15
CA ASN A 1163 -14.53 -37.31 15.83
C ASN A 1163 -14.88 -37.41 14.34
N LEU A 1164 -14.58 -36.41 13.52
CA LEU A 1164 -14.87 -36.45 12.08
C LEU A 1164 -13.84 -37.31 11.35
N ASP A 1165 -14.32 -38.40 10.72
CA ASP A 1165 -13.55 -39.23 9.82
C ASP A 1165 -13.17 -38.43 8.56
N ILE A 1166 -11.94 -37.91 8.56
CA ILE A 1166 -11.32 -37.35 7.37
C ILE A 1166 -10.76 -38.52 6.56
N ASN A 1167 -10.96 -38.50 5.25
CA ASN A 1167 -10.24 -39.38 4.36
C ASN A 1167 -8.74 -38.99 4.42
N LYS A 1168 -7.99 -39.56 5.36
CA LYS A 1168 -6.55 -39.34 5.51
C LYS A 1168 -5.90 -39.95 4.27
N GLY A 1169 -5.76 -39.15 3.23
CA GLY A 1169 -5.00 -39.52 2.04
C GLY A 1169 -3.64 -40.07 2.45
N SER A 1170 -3.07 -40.94 1.62
CA SER A 1170 -1.72 -41.49 1.83
C SER A 1170 -0.73 -40.38 2.21
N GLU A 1171 0.25 -40.65 3.08
CA GLU A 1171 1.29 -39.69 3.52
C GLU A 1171 2.01 -38.96 2.36
N ASN A 1172 1.86 -39.44 1.12
CA ASN A 1172 2.40 -38.90 -0.13
C ASN A 1172 1.37 -38.18 -1.03
N VAL A 1173 0.48 -37.34 -0.48
CA VAL A 1173 -0.40 -36.47 -1.31
C VAL A 1173 0.40 -35.38 -2.05
N SER A 1174 -0.09 -34.93 -3.22
CA SER A 1174 0.62 -33.97 -4.09
C SER A 1174 0.95 -32.63 -3.44
N HIS A 1175 0.20 -32.25 -2.41
CA HIS A 1175 0.30 -30.98 -1.69
C HIS A 1175 1.04 -31.10 -0.35
N ALA A 1176 1.48 -32.31 0.04
CA ALA A 1176 2.35 -32.51 1.21
C ALA A 1176 3.77 -32.00 0.96
N LYS A 1177 4.33 -31.31 1.96
CA LYS A 1177 5.65 -30.64 1.86
C LYS A 1177 5.79 -29.82 0.56
N PHE A 1178 4.70 -29.19 0.13
CA PHE A 1178 4.61 -28.52 -1.17
C PHE A 1178 5.77 -27.55 -1.41
N ARG A 1179 6.21 -26.80 -0.39
CA ARG A 1179 7.37 -25.90 -0.48
C ARG A 1179 8.62 -26.61 -1.02
N GLU A 1180 8.95 -27.78 -0.49
CA GLU A 1180 10.14 -28.55 -0.89
C GLU A 1180 9.98 -29.08 -2.32
N LYS A 1181 8.81 -29.65 -2.64
CA LYS A 1181 8.50 -30.15 -3.99
C LYS A 1181 8.50 -29.04 -5.03
N PHE A 1182 7.94 -27.88 -4.71
CA PHE A 1182 7.95 -26.68 -5.53
C PHE A 1182 9.38 -26.27 -5.88
N PHE A 1183 10.28 -26.10 -4.90
CA PHE A 1183 11.67 -25.74 -5.19
C PHE A 1183 12.45 -26.85 -5.90
N LYS A 1184 12.11 -28.12 -5.68
CA LYS A 1184 12.72 -29.25 -6.41
C LYS A 1184 12.33 -29.23 -7.88
N ALA A 1185 11.10 -28.85 -8.22
CA ALA A 1185 10.66 -28.73 -9.60
C ALA A 1185 11.38 -27.60 -10.38
N PHE A 1186 11.94 -26.58 -9.72
CA PHE A 1186 12.71 -25.51 -10.37
C PHE A 1186 14.23 -25.73 -10.39
N LYS A 1187 14.72 -26.79 -9.74
CA LYS A 1187 16.07 -27.33 -9.98
C LYS A 1187 16.05 -28.21 -11.21
#